data_AF-A0A8C6W809-F1
#
_entry.id   AF-A0A8C6W809-F1
#
_cell.length_a   1.000
_cell.length_b   1.000
_cell.length_c   1.000
_cell.angle_alpha   90.00
_cell.angle_beta   90.00
_cell.angle_gamma   90.00
#
_symmetry.space_group_name_H-M   'P 1'
#
loop_
_entity.id
_entity.type
_entity.pdbx_description
1 polymer ?
#
loop_
_entity_poly.entity_id
_entity_poly.type
_entity_poly.pdbx_seq_one_letter_code
_entity_poly.pdbx_strand_id
1 'polypeptide(L)'
;MASYSCYLIFLALAWHSSAYGPDQRAQKKGDIILGGLFPIHFGVAAKDQDLKSRPESVECIRYNFRGFRWLQAMIFAIEEINSSPALLPNMTLGYRIFDTCNTVSKALEATLSFVAQNKIDSLNLDEFCNCSEHIPSTIAVVGATGSGVSTAVANLLGLFYIPQVSYASSSRLLSNKNQFKSFLRTIPNDEHQATAMADIIEYFRWNWVGTIAADDDYGRPGIEKFREEAEERDICIDFSELISQYSDEEEIQQVVEVIQNSTAKVIVVFSSGPDLEPLIREIVRRNITGRIWLASEAWASSSLIAMPEYFHVVGGTIGFGLKAGQIPGFREFLQKVHPRKSVHNGFAKEFWEETFNCHLQEGTKGPLPVDTFMRSHEEGGNKLSNSSSAFRPLCTGDENISSVETPYMDYTHLRISYNVYLAVYSIAHALQDIYTCLPGRGLFTNGSCADIKKVEAWQVLKHLRHLNFTNNMGEQVTFDECGDLMGNYSIINWHLSPEDGSIVFKEVGYYNVYAKKGERLFINEEKILWSGFSREVPFSNCSRDCLAGTRKGIIEGKPTCCFECVECPDGEYSDETDASACDKCPDDFWSNENHTSCIAKEIEFLAWTEPFGIALTLFAVLGIFLTAFVLGVFIKFRNTPIVKATNRELSYLLLFSLLCCFSSSLFFIGEPQDWTCRLRQPAFGISFVLCISCILVKTNRVLLVFEAKIPTSFHRKWWGLNLQFLLVFLCTFMQIVICAIWLYTAPPSSYRNHELEDEIIFITCHEGSLMALGSLIGYTCLLAAICFFFAFKSRKLPENFNEAKFITFSMLIFFIVWISFIPAYASTYGKFVSAVEVIAILAASFGLLACIFFNKVYIILFKPSRNTIEEVRCSTAAHAFKVAARATLRRSNVSRKRSSSLGGSTGSIPSSSISSKSNSEDRFPQLERQKQRQPLALTQQEQQQQHLTLQQQHPPQPRCKQKVIFGSGTVTFSLSFDEPQKNAMAHRNSVRQNSLEAQKSNDTLNRHQALLPLQCGDTDSEMTIQETSLQGPMVGDRQPETESPDEMTPALVVSKSGSFVISSGGSTVTENILHS
;
A
#
# COMPACT_ATOMS: atom_id res chain seq x y z
N MET A 1 81.27 1.75 -63.67
CA MET A 1 80.32 0.87 -62.94
C MET A 1 79.48 1.72 -62.00
N ALA A 2 78.33 2.23 -62.46
CA ALA A 2 77.48 3.13 -61.65
C ALA A 2 75.97 3.02 -61.93
N SER A 3 75.55 2.28 -62.96
CA SER A 3 74.12 2.16 -63.35
C SER A 3 73.47 0.84 -62.90
N TYR A 4 74.25 -0.22 -62.66
CA TYR A 4 73.74 -1.53 -62.23
C TYR A 4 73.25 -1.54 -60.77
N SER A 5 73.82 -0.72 -59.88
CA SER A 5 73.46 -0.72 -58.45
C SER A 5 72.04 -0.18 -58.18
N CYS A 6 71.54 0.75 -58.99
CA CYS A 6 70.19 1.30 -58.83
C CYS A 6 69.10 0.29 -59.18
N TYR A 7 69.33 -0.60 -60.16
CA TYR A 7 68.35 -1.61 -60.57
C TYR A 7 68.11 -2.67 -59.50
N LEU A 8 69.16 -3.08 -58.76
CA LEU A 8 69.04 -4.01 -57.65
C LEU A 8 68.30 -3.40 -56.44
N ILE A 9 68.47 -2.11 -56.17
CA ILE A 9 67.76 -1.41 -55.08
C ILE A 9 66.27 -1.26 -55.41
N PHE A 10 65.91 -0.94 -56.66
CA PHE A 10 64.50 -0.88 -57.06
C PHE A 10 63.80 -2.25 -57.07
N LEU A 11 64.51 -3.33 -57.39
CA LEU A 11 63.96 -4.69 -57.29
C LEU A 11 63.82 -5.15 -55.82
N ALA A 12 64.74 -4.77 -54.93
CA ALA A 12 64.63 -5.07 -53.50
C ALA A 12 63.43 -4.36 -52.84
N LEU A 13 63.14 -3.12 -53.25
CA LEU A 13 62.00 -2.34 -52.75
C LEU A 13 60.64 -2.81 -53.30
N ALA A 14 60.61 -3.59 -54.37
CA ALA A 14 59.38 -4.17 -54.91
C ALA A 14 58.88 -5.40 -54.11
N TRP A 15 59.73 -6.01 -53.28
CA TRP A 15 59.42 -7.20 -52.47
C TRP A 15 59.27 -6.88 -50.97
N HIS A 16 58.59 -5.77 -50.66
CA HIS A 16 57.84 -5.60 -49.41
C HIS A 16 56.35 -5.37 -49.73
N SER A 17 55.73 -6.39 -50.34
CA SER A 17 54.30 -6.60 -50.26
C SER A 17 53.92 -6.80 -48.79
N SER A 18 53.54 -5.71 -48.12
CA SER A 18 53.01 -5.76 -46.75
C SER A 18 51.73 -6.59 -46.76
N ALA A 19 51.86 -7.85 -46.33
CA ALA A 19 50.73 -8.73 -46.18
C ALA A 19 49.88 -8.23 -45.01
N TYR A 20 48.65 -7.79 -45.29
CA TYR A 20 47.65 -7.58 -44.25
C TYR A 20 47.49 -8.91 -43.48
N GLY A 21 47.64 -8.84 -42.15
CA GLY A 21 48.18 -9.91 -41.30
C GLY A 21 47.82 -11.36 -41.68
N PRO A 22 48.81 -12.24 -41.97
CA PRO A 22 48.55 -13.66 -42.21
C PRO A 22 48.18 -14.45 -40.94
N ASP A 23 48.80 -14.13 -39.80
CA ASP A 23 49.06 -15.12 -38.75
C ASP A 23 48.00 -15.23 -37.62
N GLN A 24 47.06 -14.29 -37.52
CA GLN A 24 45.99 -14.28 -36.49
C GLN A 24 44.64 -14.78 -37.03
N ARG A 25 44.61 -15.97 -37.65
CA ARG A 25 43.36 -16.65 -38.05
C ARG A 25 43.52 -18.16 -38.16
N ALA A 26 42.40 -18.89 -38.20
CA ALA A 26 42.38 -20.29 -38.62
C ALA A 26 41.81 -20.42 -40.04
N GLN A 27 42.50 -21.13 -40.94
CA GLN A 27 42.13 -21.22 -42.35
C GLN A 27 42.47 -22.58 -42.97
N LYS A 28 41.47 -23.21 -43.58
CA LYS A 28 41.58 -24.49 -44.31
C LYS A 28 40.87 -24.37 -45.66
N LYS A 29 41.54 -24.75 -46.74
CA LYS A 29 40.97 -24.75 -48.10
C LYS A 29 39.93 -25.87 -48.25
N GLY A 30 38.94 -25.65 -49.11
CA GLY A 30 37.90 -26.59 -49.53
C GLY A 30 37.15 -26.01 -50.73
N ASP A 31 36.27 -26.78 -51.35
CA ASP A 31 35.43 -26.34 -52.48
C ASP A 31 34.47 -25.21 -52.08
N ILE A 32 33.97 -25.26 -50.84
CA ILE A 32 33.02 -24.31 -50.26
C ILE A 32 33.60 -23.77 -48.95
N ILE A 33 33.62 -22.45 -48.75
CA ILE A 33 34.24 -21.80 -47.57
C ILE A 33 33.17 -21.25 -46.62
N LEU A 34 33.25 -21.69 -45.35
CA LEU A 34 32.47 -21.15 -44.24
C LEU A 34 33.27 -20.09 -43.45
N GLY A 35 32.62 -18.98 -43.12
CA GLY A 35 33.17 -17.97 -42.21
C GLY A 35 32.90 -18.35 -40.75
N GLY A 36 33.83 -18.04 -39.84
CA GLY A 36 33.63 -18.21 -38.40
C GLY A 36 34.02 -16.95 -37.64
N LEU A 37 33.21 -16.58 -36.64
CA LEU A 37 33.42 -15.44 -35.75
C LEU A 37 33.27 -15.89 -34.29
N PHE A 38 34.40 -15.99 -33.58
CA PHE A 38 34.47 -16.48 -32.20
C PHE A 38 35.28 -15.51 -31.32
N PRO A 39 34.89 -15.26 -30.07
CA PRO A 39 35.69 -14.46 -29.13
C PRO A 39 36.78 -15.34 -28.53
N ILE A 40 37.91 -15.47 -29.23
CA ILE A 40 39.13 -16.11 -28.70
C ILE A 40 39.75 -15.23 -27.60
N HIS A 41 39.46 -13.92 -27.64
CA HIS A 41 39.74 -12.96 -26.58
C HIS A 41 38.46 -12.33 -26.01
N PHE A 42 38.52 -11.88 -24.75
CA PHE A 42 37.40 -11.17 -24.09
C PHE A 42 37.40 -9.66 -24.32
N GLY A 43 38.49 -9.07 -24.78
CA GLY A 43 38.56 -7.63 -25.06
C GLY A 43 39.74 -7.21 -25.91
N VAL A 44 39.97 -5.90 -25.97
CA VAL A 44 41.06 -5.26 -26.72
C VAL A 44 41.86 -4.33 -25.80
N ALA A 45 43.16 -4.19 -26.07
CA ALA A 45 44.05 -3.30 -25.33
C ALA A 45 43.68 -1.83 -25.58
N ALA A 46 43.31 -1.11 -24.51
CA ALA A 46 43.16 0.32 -24.55
C ALA A 46 44.50 0.98 -24.91
N LYS A 47 44.52 1.68 -26.06
CA LYS A 47 45.64 2.51 -26.51
C LYS A 47 45.04 3.86 -26.92
N ASP A 48 45.42 4.93 -26.24
CA ASP A 48 45.17 6.29 -26.72
C ASP A 48 45.84 6.44 -28.08
N GLN A 49 45.04 6.41 -29.16
CA GLN A 49 45.57 6.48 -30.51
C GLN A 49 46.01 7.91 -30.80
N ASP A 50 47.32 8.16 -30.80
CA ASP A 50 47.87 9.43 -31.28
C ASP A 50 47.60 9.57 -32.79
N LEU A 51 46.53 10.30 -33.12
CA LEU A 51 46.01 10.58 -34.47
C LEU A 51 47.01 11.32 -35.39
N LYS A 52 48.22 11.63 -34.90
CA LYS A 52 49.38 11.99 -35.74
C LYS A 52 49.88 10.81 -36.59
N SER A 53 49.50 9.57 -36.26
CA SER A 53 49.88 8.34 -36.94
C SER A 53 48.66 7.66 -37.60
N ARG A 54 48.89 6.74 -38.55
CA ARG A 54 47.80 5.92 -39.10
C ARG A 54 47.32 4.94 -38.01
N PRO A 55 46.02 4.86 -37.70
CA PRO A 55 45.47 3.83 -36.82
C PRO A 55 45.87 2.42 -37.24
N GLU A 56 46.49 1.71 -36.31
CA GLU A 56 46.70 0.25 -36.40
C GLU A 56 45.48 -0.47 -35.81
N SER A 57 45.21 -1.70 -36.26
CA SER A 57 44.14 -2.51 -35.67
C SER A 57 44.50 -2.87 -34.23
N VAL A 58 43.55 -2.73 -33.31
CA VAL A 58 43.78 -2.90 -31.88
C VAL A 58 44.23 -4.32 -31.52
N GLU A 59 45.02 -4.44 -30.46
CA GLU A 59 45.56 -5.71 -29.99
C GLU A 59 44.54 -6.39 -29.07
N CYS A 60 44.32 -7.70 -29.21
CA CYS A 60 43.32 -8.43 -28.42
C CYS A 60 43.94 -9.00 -27.14
N ILE A 61 43.16 -9.06 -26.06
CA ILE A 61 43.64 -9.39 -24.71
C ILE A 61 42.66 -10.27 -23.93
N ARG A 62 43.17 -10.94 -22.89
CA ARG A 62 42.45 -11.89 -22.01
C ARG A 62 41.94 -13.11 -22.79
N TYR A 63 42.78 -14.14 -22.90
CA TYR A 63 42.50 -15.35 -23.67
C TYR A 63 41.28 -16.12 -23.14
N ASN A 64 40.42 -16.58 -24.05
CA ASN A 64 39.17 -17.27 -23.75
C ASN A 64 39.22 -18.75 -24.17
N PHE A 65 39.57 -19.61 -23.20
CA PHE A 65 39.57 -21.06 -23.37
C PHE A 65 38.24 -21.65 -23.88
N ARG A 66 37.08 -21.07 -23.51
CA ARG A 66 35.77 -21.51 -24.02
C ARG A 66 35.54 -21.06 -25.46
N GLY A 67 35.94 -19.84 -25.82
CA GLY A 67 35.92 -19.33 -27.19
C GLY A 67 36.75 -20.18 -28.15
N PHE A 68 37.94 -20.60 -27.73
CA PHE A 68 38.74 -21.55 -28.49
C PHE A 68 38.10 -22.95 -28.58
N ARG A 69 37.44 -23.43 -27.51
CA ARG A 69 36.65 -24.68 -27.51
C ARG A 69 35.47 -24.61 -28.50
N TRP A 70 34.84 -23.45 -28.67
CA TRP A 70 33.79 -23.22 -29.66
C TRP A 70 34.34 -23.20 -31.10
N LEU A 71 35.49 -22.56 -31.32
CA LEU A 71 36.22 -22.65 -32.60
C LEU A 71 36.57 -24.11 -32.95
N GLN A 72 37.03 -24.91 -31.99
CA GLN A 72 37.27 -26.34 -32.21
C GLN A 72 36.00 -27.13 -32.55
N ALA A 73 34.84 -26.76 -32.00
CA ALA A 73 33.57 -27.41 -32.35
C ALA A 73 33.18 -27.18 -33.83
N MET A 74 33.45 -25.99 -34.38
CA MET A 74 33.26 -25.72 -35.81
C MET A 74 34.23 -26.54 -36.68
N ILE A 75 35.52 -26.61 -36.31
CA ILE A 75 36.51 -27.40 -37.05
C ILE A 75 36.14 -28.90 -36.99
N PHE A 76 35.77 -29.42 -35.82
CA PHE A 76 35.36 -30.81 -35.65
C PHE A 76 34.15 -31.16 -36.52
N ALA A 77 33.08 -30.36 -36.49
CA ALA A 77 31.90 -30.58 -37.32
C ALA A 77 32.27 -30.61 -38.82
N ILE A 78 33.11 -29.69 -39.28
CA ILE A 78 33.58 -29.64 -40.67
C ILE A 78 34.39 -30.89 -41.02
N GLU A 79 35.25 -31.41 -40.13
CA GLU A 79 36.03 -32.63 -40.40
C GLU A 79 35.20 -33.92 -40.34
N GLU A 80 34.15 -33.97 -39.51
CA GLU A 80 33.17 -35.06 -39.50
C GLU A 80 32.33 -35.06 -40.78
N ILE A 81 31.80 -33.91 -41.20
CA ILE A 81 31.03 -33.76 -42.45
C ILE A 81 31.88 -34.14 -43.66
N ASN A 82 33.11 -33.64 -43.77
CA ASN A 82 34.05 -34.01 -44.83
C ASN A 82 34.45 -35.50 -44.84
N SER A 83 34.24 -36.22 -43.74
CA SER A 83 34.47 -37.66 -43.64
C SER A 83 33.21 -38.50 -43.88
N SER A 84 32.05 -37.86 -44.04
CA SER A 84 30.76 -38.54 -44.20
C SER A 84 30.53 -39.00 -45.65
N PRO A 85 30.19 -40.28 -45.89
CA PRO A 85 29.77 -40.72 -47.21
C PRO A 85 28.31 -40.33 -47.55
N ALA A 86 27.55 -39.84 -46.57
CA ALA A 86 26.11 -39.56 -46.70
C ALA A 86 25.78 -38.08 -46.90
N LEU A 87 26.64 -37.17 -46.44
CA LEU A 87 26.41 -35.72 -46.44
C LEU A 87 27.50 -35.04 -47.29
N LEU A 88 27.09 -34.29 -48.31
CA LEU A 88 27.95 -33.62 -49.30
C LEU A 88 29.01 -34.52 -50.01
N PRO A 89 28.66 -35.72 -50.49
CA PRO A 89 29.63 -36.64 -51.09
C PRO A 89 30.33 -36.03 -52.32
N ASN A 90 31.66 -36.07 -52.32
CA ASN A 90 32.56 -35.44 -53.30
C ASN A 90 32.62 -33.89 -53.28
N MET A 91 32.19 -33.24 -52.19
CA MET A 91 32.42 -31.79 -51.97
C MET A 91 33.08 -31.57 -50.61
N THR A 92 34.03 -30.63 -50.53
CA THR A 92 34.77 -30.34 -49.30
C THR A 92 34.42 -28.98 -48.70
N LEU A 93 34.08 -28.97 -47.42
CA LEU A 93 33.91 -27.76 -46.63
C LEU A 93 35.25 -27.30 -46.06
N GLY A 94 35.68 -26.10 -46.42
CA GLY A 94 36.79 -25.36 -45.81
C GLY A 94 36.28 -24.24 -44.90
N TYR A 95 37.20 -23.55 -44.22
CA TYR A 95 36.86 -22.48 -43.28
C TYR A 95 37.84 -21.30 -43.28
N ARG A 96 37.34 -20.13 -42.89
CA ARG A 96 38.08 -18.93 -42.51
C ARG A 96 37.52 -18.39 -41.20
N ILE A 97 38.23 -18.59 -40.10
CA ILE A 97 37.78 -18.24 -38.75
C ILE A 97 38.65 -17.13 -38.18
N PHE A 98 38.01 -16.06 -37.73
CA PHE A 98 38.63 -14.88 -37.13
C PHE A 98 38.19 -14.71 -35.67
N ASP A 99 39.04 -14.03 -34.89
CA ASP A 99 38.72 -13.59 -33.53
C ASP A 99 37.84 -12.32 -33.57
N THR A 100 36.79 -12.28 -32.76
CA THR A 100 36.00 -11.06 -32.54
C THR A 100 36.50 -10.23 -31.35
N CYS A 101 37.34 -10.81 -30.49
CA CYS A 101 37.85 -10.18 -29.28
C CYS A 101 36.74 -9.60 -28.38
N ASN A 102 35.54 -10.20 -28.44
CA ASN A 102 34.27 -9.71 -27.90
C ASN A 102 33.91 -8.24 -28.22
N THR A 103 34.38 -7.69 -29.36
CA THR A 103 34.14 -6.29 -29.76
C THR A 103 33.54 -6.16 -31.16
N VAL A 104 32.69 -5.14 -31.32
CA VAL A 104 32.04 -4.79 -32.61
C VAL A 104 33.07 -4.45 -33.69
N SER A 105 34.11 -3.70 -33.36
CA SER A 105 35.12 -3.22 -34.33
C SER A 105 35.90 -4.37 -34.98
N LYS A 106 36.39 -5.32 -34.19
CA LYS A 106 37.10 -6.52 -34.68
C LYS A 106 36.20 -7.46 -35.48
N ALA A 107 34.97 -7.67 -35.01
CA ALA A 107 34.01 -8.48 -35.75
C ALA A 107 33.65 -7.85 -37.12
N LEU A 108 33.55 -6.52 -37.21
CA LEU A 108 33.36 -5.82 -38.48
C LEU A 108 34.59 -5.89 -39.39
N GLU A 109 35.82 -5.78 -38.86
CA GLU A 109 37.07 -5.98 -39.63
C GLU A 109 37.11 -7.38 -40.28
N ALA A 110 36.81 -8.43 -39.50
CA ALA A 110 36.68 -9.80 -39.99
C ALA A 110 35.55 -9.96 -41.03
N THR A 111 34.39 -9.34 -40.78
CA THR A 111 33.20 -9.43 -41.64
C THR A 111 33.43 -8.75 -42.99
N LEU A 112 34.13 -7.61 -43.02
CA LEU A 112 34.57 -6.96 -44.25
C LEU A 112 35.49 -7.89 -45.08
N SER A 113 36.29 -8.74 -44.43
CA SER A 113 37.12 -9.75 -45.13
C SER A 113 36.31 -10.87 -45.80
N PHE A 114 35.11 -11.20 -45.28
CA PHE A 114 34.17 -12.13 -45.93
C PHE A 114 33.39 -11.45 -47.08
N VAL A 115 32.94 -10.22 -46.85
CA VAL A 115 32.17 -9.42 -47.83
C VAL A 115 33.03 -9.05 -49.05
N ALA A 116 34.28 -8.62 -48.84
CA ALA A 116 35.19 -8.28 -49.93
C ALA A 116 35.39 -9.47 -50.88
N GLN A 117 35.64 -10.68 -50.35
CA GLN A 117 35.82 -11.89 -51.16
C GLN A 117 34.59 -12.22 -52.02
N ASN A 118 33.37 -12.00 -51.50
CA ASN A 118 32.12 -12.17 -52.25
C ASN A 118 31.92 -11.13 -53.38
N LYS A 119 32.83 -10.15 -53.50
CA LYS A 119 32.69 -9.03 -54.45
C LYS A 119 33.90 -8.75 -55.33
N ILE A 120 35.05 -9.43 -55.17
CA ILE A 120 36.25 -9.24 -56.02
C ILE A 120 35.89 -9.32 -57.51
N ASP A 121 35.32 -10.44 -57.95
CA ASP A 121 34.87 -10.72 -59.32
C ASP A 121 33.87 -9.68 -59.87
N SER A 122 33.11 -9.02 -59.00
CA SER A 122 32.08 -8.04 -59.37
C SER A 122 32.54 -6.57 -59.32
N LEU A 123 33.72 -6.32 -58.72
CA LEU A 123 34.32 -5.00 -58.54
C LEU A 123 35.61 -4.82 -59.36
N ASN A 124 36.05 -5.85 -60.10
CA ASN A 124 37.33 -5.91 -60.82
C ASN A 124 38.54 -5.63 -59.90
N LEU A 125 38.49 -6.08 -58.64
CA LEU A 125 39.55 -5.81 -57.66
C LEU A 125 40.85 -6.59 -57.89
N ASP A 126 40.84 -7.61 -58.75
CA ASP A 126 42.02 -8.43 -59.07
C ASP A 126 43.22 -7.59 -59.54
N GLU A 127 42.98 -6.56 -60.37
CA GLU A 127 44.00 -5.67 -60.92
C GLU A 127 44.67 -4.80 -59.83
N PHE A 128 43.98 -4.56 -58.71
CA PHE A 128 44.51 -3.81 -57.55
C PHE A 128 45.13 -4.69 -56.46
N CYS A 129 44.66 -5.92 -56.30
CA CYS A 129 45.05 -6.78 -55.17
C CYS A 129 46.13 -7.82 -55.50
N ASN A 130 46.45 -8.07 -56.78
CA ASN A 130 47.49 -9.01 -57.23
C ASN A 130 47.29 -10.44 -56.65
N CYS A 131 46.03 -10.87 -56.52
CA CYS A 131 45.64 -12.12 -55.89
C CYS A 131 46.02 -13.35 -56.73
N SER A 132 47.21 -13.90 -56.47
CA SER A 132 47.75 -15.06 -57.21
C SER A 132 47.05 -16.40 -56.91
N GLU A 133 46.09 -16.44 -55.98
CA GLU A 133 45.22 -17.59 -55.75
C GLU A 133 43.75 -17.14 -55.70
N HIS A 134 42.88 -17.80 -56.47
CA HIS A 134 41.43 -17.63 -56.37
C HIS A 134 40.94 -18.33 -55.08
N ILE A 135 40.55 -17.53 -54.09
CA ILE A 135 39.97 -18.02 -52.82
C ILE A 135 38.45 -18.03 -52.98
N PRO A 136 37.76 -19.18 -52.76
CA PRO A 136 36.30 -19.23 -52.89
C PRO A 136 35.61 -18.28 -51.90
N SER A 137 34.49 -17.72 -52.33
CA SER A 137 33.69 -16.78 -51.53
C SER A 137 33.13 -17.43 -50.26
N THR A 138 33.03 -16.65 -49.18
CA THR A 138 32.39 -17.10 -47.94
C THR A 138 30.88 -17.16 -48.13
N ILE A 139 30.31 -18.36 -48.22
CA ILE A 139 28.88 -18.56 -48.53
C ILE A 139 27.95 -18.40 -47.32
N ALA A 140 28.47 -18.51 -46.10
CA ALA A 140 27.74 -18.45 -44.84
C ALA A 140 28.73 -18.16 -43.70
N VAL A 141 28.23 -17.58 -42.59
CA VAL A 141 29.04 -17.23 -41.41
C VAL A 141 28.43 -17.86 -40.15
N VAL A 142 29.26 -18.53 -39.35
CA VAL A 142 28.90 -19.08 -38.04
C VAL A 142 29.34 -18.10 -36.94
N GLY A 143 28.41 -17.70 -36.07
CA GLY A 143 28.62 -16.66 -35.04
C GLY A 143 27.90 -15.34 -35.36
N ALA A 144 28.24 -14.21 -34.77
CA ALA A 144 29.13 -14.05 -33.62
C ALA A 144 28.48 -14.56 -32.31
N THR A 145 29.16 -14.40 -31.17
CA THR A 145 28.63 -14.80 -29.84
C THR A 145 27.71 -13.74 -29.24
N GLY A 146 28.24 -12.63 -28.73
CA GLY A 146 27.43 -11.59 -28.07
C GLY A 146 26.48 -10.88 -29.03
N SER A 147 25.28 -10.52 -28.55
CA SER A 147 24.21 -10.01 -29.41
C SER A 147 24.57 -8.69 -30.09
N GLY A 148 25.15 -7.70 -29.38
CA GLY A 148 25.57 -6.44 -30.01
C GLY A 148 26.65 -6.60 -31.09
N VAL A 149 27.53 -7.59 -30.92
CA VAL A 149 28.49 -7.98 -31.97
C VAL A 149 27.74 -8.55 -33.18
N SER A 150 26.77 -9.43 -32.95
CA SER A 150 25.91 -9.96 -34.02
C SER A 150 25.01 -8.91 -34.67
N THR A 151 24.52 -7.89 -33.96
CA THR A 151 23.77 -6.76 -34.54
C THR A 151 24.59 -6.08 -35.65
N ALA A 152 25.83 -5.71 -35.35
CA ALA A 152 26.71 -5.04 -36.29
C ALA A 152 27.06 -5.93 -37.50
N VAL A 153 27.40 -7.20 -37.25
CA VAL A 153 27.72 -8.19 -38.28
C VAL A 153 26.51 -8.49 -39.18
N ALA A 154 25.32 -8.67 -38.61
CA ALA A 154 24.10 -9.01 -39.34
C ALA A 154 23.60 -7.86 -40.22
N ASN A 155 23.74 -6.60 -39.76
CA ASN A 155 23.48 -5.44 -40.62
C ASN A 155 24.39 -5.44 -41.86
N LEU A 156 25.69 -5.75 -41.71
CA LEU A 156 26.65 -5.77 -42.82
C LEU A 156 26.45 -6.97 -43.76
N LEU A 157 26.31 -8.19 -43.23
CA LEU A 157 26.06 -9.39 -44.04
C LEU A 157 24.69 -9.37 -44.73
N GLY A 158 23.68 -8.75 -44.10
CA GLY A 158 22.34 -8.59 -44.63
C GLY A 158 22.26 -7.76 -45.92
N LEU A 159 23.17 -6.79 -46.12
CA LEU A 159 23.29 -6.04 -47.38
C LEU A 159 23.65 -6.93 -48.59
N PHE A 160 24.32 -8.05 -48.32
CA PHE A 160 24.81 -9.00 -49.33
C PHE A 160 24.06 -10.33 -49.31
N TYR A 161 23.02 -10.45 -48.49
CA TYR A 161 22.24 -11.67 -48.26
C TYR A 161 23.09 -12.89 -47.85
N ILE A 162 24.24 -12.66 -47.21
CA ILE A 162 25.09 -13.74 -46.70
C ILE A 162 24.46 -14.26 -45.39
N PRO A 163 24.06 -15.55 -45.30
CA PRO A 163 23.45 -16.10 -44.11
C PRO A 163 24.45 -16.11 -42.95
N GLN A 164 24.00 -15.56 -41.83
CA GLN A 164 24.68 -15.64 -40.54
C GLN A 164 23.88 -16.59 -39.65
N VAL A 165 24.52 -17.63 -39.13
CA VAL A 165 23.91 -18.56 -38.16
C VAL A 165 24.64 -18.40 -36.83
N SER A 166 24.04 -17.68 -35.88
CA SER A 166 24.61 -17.53 -34.54
C SER A 166 24.28 -18.75 -33.66
N TYR A 167 25.24 -19.10 -32.80
CA TYR A 167 25.13 -20.18 -31.82
C TYR A 167 24.86 -19.67 -30.39
N ALA A 168 24.89 -18.35 -30.17
CA ALA A 168 24.82 -17.74 -28.84
C ALA A 168 24.24 -16.31 -28.76
N SER A 169 23.76 -15.71 -29.87
CA SER A 169 23.13 -14.38 -29.85
C SER A 169 21.62 -14.49 -29.65
N SER A 170 21.20 -14.37 -28.40
CA SER A 170 19.85 -14.64 -27.88
C SER A 170 18.91 -13.42 -27.86
N SER A 171 19.41 -12.21 -28.11
CA SER A 171 18.60 -10.97 -28.09
C SER A 171 17.43 -10.96 -29.07
N ARG A 172 16.24 -10.58 -28.57
CA ARG A 172 14.99 -10.40 -29.33
C ARG A 172 15.08 -9.41 -30.49
N LEU A 173 16.06 -8.50 -30.51
CA LEU A 173 16.23 -7.54 -31.61
C LEU A 173 16.53 -8.24 -32.95
N LEU A 174 17.25 -9.38 -32.92
CA LEU A 174 17.76 -10.08 -34.10
C LEU A 174 16.68 -10.88 -34.86
N SER A 175 15.51 -11.08 -34.26
CA SER A 175 14.32 -11.69 -34.89
C SER A 175 13.72 -10.80 -35.98
N ASN A 176 13.90 -9.46 -35.92
CA ASN A 176 13.31 -8.51 -36.86
C ASN A 176 13.89 -8.64 -38.29
N LYS A 177 13.25 -9.45 -39.15
CA LYS A 177 13.70 -9.70 -40.53
C LYS A 177 13.48 -8.56 -41.52
N ASN A 178 12.88 -7.44 -41.13
CA ASN A 178 12.94 -6.22 -41.94
C ASN A 178 14.35 -5.63 -41.94
N GLN A 179 15.06 -5.75 -40.82
CA GLN A 179 16.44 -5.33 -40.64
C GLN A 179 17.42 -6.50 -40.86
N PHE A 180 17.33 -7.54 -40.04
CA PHE A 180 18.29 -8.64 -39.97
C PHE A 180 17.97 -9.78 -40.95
N LYS A 181 17.81 -9.43 -42.24
CA LYS A 181 17.30 -10.31 -43.30
C LYS A 181 18.00 -11.67 -43.43
N SER A 182 19.31 -11.73 -43.20
CA SER A 182 20.11 -12.95 -43.34
C SER A 182 20.56 -13.57 -42.01
N PHE A 183 20.07 -13.07 -40.87
CA PHE A 183 20.37 -13.65 -39.56
C PHE A 183 19.43 -14.82 -39.24
N LEU A 184 20.01 -15.93 -38.78
CA LEU A 184 19.34 -17.06 -38.14
C LEU A 184 20.13 -17.45 -36.88
N ARG A 185 19.54 -18.26 -36.00
CA ARG A 185 20.22 -18.72 -34.78
C ARG A 185 19.78 -20.10 -34.29
N THR A 186 20.74 -20.87 -33.77
CA THR A 186 20.53 -22.18 -33.15
C THR A 186 20.49 -22.07 -31.62
N ILE A 187 19.86 -21.02 -31.11
CA ILE A 187 19.61 -20.71 -29.70
C ILE A 187 18.23 -20.04 -29.61
N PRO A 188 17.41 -20.28 -28.57
CA PRO A 188 16.10 -19.65 -28.44
C PRO A 188 16.17 -18.13 -28.19
N ASN A 189 15.01 -17.48 -28.29
CA ASN A 189 14.83 -16.04 -28.08
C ASN A 189 14.77 -15.69 -26.58
N ASP A 190 15.50 -14.65 -26.14
CA ASP A 190 15.47 -14.08 -24.79
C ASP A 190 14.07 -13.67 -24.33
N GLU A 191 13.17 -13.36 -25.27
CA GLU A 191 11.77 -13.05 -24.97
C GLU A 191 11.08 -14.15 -24.16
N HIS A 192 11.34 -15.42 -24.48
CA HIS A 192 10.83 -16.55 -23.70
C HIS A 192 11.56 -16.71 -22.36
N GLN A 193 12.83 -16.29 -22.26
CA GLN A 193 13.60 -16.34 -21.03
C GLN A 193 13.14 -15.28 -20.03
N ALA A 194 12.82 -14.07 -20.51
CA ALA A 194 12.26 -12.99 -19.70
C ALA A 194 10.90 -13.38 -19.11
N THR A 195 9.98 -13.93 -19.92
CA THR A 195 8.72 -14.55 -19.44
C THR A 195 9.01 -15.64 -18.40
N ALA A 196 9.96 -16.54 -18.68
CA ALA A 196 10.30 -17.64 -17.77
C ALA A 196 10.94 -17.17 -16.44
N MET A 197 11.68 -16.07 -16.43
CA MET A 197 12.20 -15.46 -15.20
C MET A 197 11.05 -14.89 -14.34
N ALA A 198 10.06 -14.25 -14.96
CA ALA A 198 8.87 -13.77 -14.27
C ALA A 198 8.02 -14.95 -13.73
N ASP A 199 7.81 -16.00 -14.53
CA ASP A 199 7.11 -17.23 -14.12
C ASP A 199 7.79 -17.90 -12.91
N ILE A 200 9.13 -17.86 -12.79
CA ILE A 200 9.89 -18.38 -11.64
C ILE A 200 9.67 -17.52 -10.38
N ILE A 201 9.63 -16.20 -10.53
CA ILE A 201 9.40 -15.25 -9.42
C ILE A 201 7.98 -15.39 -8.88
N GLU A 202 6.99 -15.52 -9.78
CA GLU A 202 5.60 -15.83 -9.48
C GLU A 202 5.44 -17.18 -8.77
N TYR A 203 6.11 -18.24 -9.25
CA TYR A 203 6.11 -19.57 -8.63
C TYR A 203 6.53 -19.53 -7.15
N PHE A 204 7.61 -18.80 -6.83
CA PHE A 204 8.09 -18.65 -5.45
C PHE A 204 7.39 -17.54 -4.66
N ARG A 205 6.35 -16.91 -5.22
CA ARG A 205 5.55 -15.82 -4.62
C ARG A 205 6.36 -14.59 -4.19
N TRP A 206 7.45 -14.32 -4.90
CA TRP A 206 8.27 -13.12 -4.69
C TRP A 206 7.66 -11.92 -5.41
N ASN A 207 7.68 -10.74 -4.78
CA ASN A 207 7.20 -9.50 -5.43
C ASN A 207 8.18 -8.30 -5.32
N TRP A 208 9.39 -8.53 -4.81
CA TRP A 208 10.40 -7.48 -4.61
C TRP A 208 11.78 -7.98 -5.04
N VAL A 209 12.23 -7.51 -6.21
CA VAL A 209 13.44 -7.97 -6.87
C VAL A 209 14.37 -6.80 -7.24
N GLY A 210 15.67 -7.06 -7.34
CA GLY A 210 16.62 -6.19 -8.02
C GLY A 210 16.80 -6.61 -9.47
N THR A 211 17.20 -5.69 -10.34
CA THR A 211 17.53 -5.98 -11.75
C THR A 211 18.88 -5.42 -12.13
N ILE A 212 19.65 -6.18 -12.90
CA ILE A 212 20.98 -5.82 -13.40
C ILE A 212 21.11 -6.25 -14.86
N ALA A 213 21.60 -5.38 -15.73
CA ALA A 213 21.80 -5.71 -17.13
C ALA A 213 23.10 -5.16 -17.73
N ALA A 214 23.61 -5.83 -18.76
CA ALA A 214 24.68 -5.28 -19.59
C ALA A 214 24.21 -4.03 -20.36
N ASP A 215 25.07 -3.02 -20.48
CA ASP A 215 24.84 -1.86 -21.34
C ASP A 215 25.12 -2.19 -22.82
N ASP A 216 24.33 -3.11 -23.39
CA ASP A 216 24.42 -3.54 -24.78
C ASP A 216 23.05 -4.01 -25.36
N ASP A 217 23.08 -4.45 -26.62
CA ASP A 217 21.93 -5.00 -27.36
C ASP A 217 21.42 -6.35 -26.81
N TYR A 218 22.06 -6.97 -25.82
CA TYR A 218 21.58 -8.15 -25.12
C TYR A 218 20.93 -7.77 -23.77
N GLY A 219 21.66 -7.06 -22.92
CA GLY A 219 21.21 -6.75 -21.56
C GLY A 219 19.98 -5.85 -21.55
N ARG A 220 20.03 -4.70 -22.25
CA ARG A 220 18.92 -3.73 -22.24
C ARG A 220 17.61 -4.32 -22.81
N PRO A 221 17.58 -5.00 -23.98
CA PRO A 221 16.33 -5.52 -24.52
C PRO A 221 15.76 -6.71 -23.73
N GLY A 222 16.63 -7.52 -23.11
CA GLY A 222 16.24 -8.63 -22.24
C GLY A 222 15.59 -8.14 -20.94
N ILE A 223 16.25 -7.23 -20.21
CA ILE A 223 15.70 -6.71 -18.95
C ILE A 223 14.45 -5.84 -19.14
N GLU A 224 14.35 -5.11 -20.26
CA GLU A 224 13.12 -4.38 -20.60
C GLU A 224 11.94 -5.32 -20.84
N LYS A 225 12.16 -6.47 -21.51
CA LYS A 225 11.10 -7.48 -21.68
C LYS A 225 10.76 -8.17 -20.34
N PHE A 226 11.75 -8.35 -19.45
CA PHE A 226 11.48 -8.80 -18.09
C PHE A 226 10.64 -7.80 -17.29
N ARG A 227 10.88 -6.48 -17.44
CA ARG A 227 10.09 -5.43 -16.81
C ARG A 227 8.62 -5.47 -17.24
N GLU A 228 8.35 -5.63 -18.54
CA GLU A 228 6.99 -5.85 -19.08
C GLU A 228 6.30 -7.05 -18.38
N GLU A 229 6.99 -8.19 -18.29
CA GLU A 229 6.45 -9.43 -17.69
C GLU A 229 6.30 -9.34 -16.16
N ALA A 230 7.10 -8.51 -15.49
CA ALA A 230 7.01 -8.23 -14.06
C ALA A 230 5.81 -7.32 -13.74
N GLU A 231 5.59 -6.28 -14.55
CA GLU A 231 4.43 -5.36 -14.43
C GLU A 231 3.09 -6.10 -14.67
N GLU A 232 3.04 -7.11 -15.54
CA GLU A 232 1.87 -7.98 -15.72
C GLU A 232 1.55 -8.91 -14.53
N ARG A 233 2.44 -9.04 -13.54
CA ARG A 233 2.36 -10.01 -12.43
C ARG A 233 2.46 -9.36 -11.03
N ASP A 234 2.28 -8.04 -10.94
CA ASP A 234 2.46 -7.26 -9.70
C ASP A 234 3.86 -7.43 -9.04
N ILE A 235 4.88 -7.80 -9.83
CA ILE A 235 6.27 -7.93 -9.39
C ILE A 235 6.96 -6.57 -9.48
N CYS A 236 7.44 -6.06 -8.35
CA CYS A 236 8.14 -4.78 -8.29
C CYS A 236 9.66 -4.91 -8.33
N ILE A 237 10.28 -3.87 -8.90
CA ILE A 237 11.73 -3.70 -8.98
C ILE A 237 12.17 -2.62 -7.97
N ASP A 238 13.09 -2.97 -7.07
CA ASP A 238 13.70 -2.07 -6.06
C ASP A 238 14.76 -1.17 -6.70
N PHE A 239 15.60 -1.78 -7.56
CA PHE A 239 16.66 -1.10 -8.32
C PHE A 239 16.86 -1.73 -9.70
N SER A 240 17.36 -0.95 -10.65
CA SER A 240 17.63 -1.37 -12.04
C SER A 240 18.95 -0.79 -12.52
N GLU A 241 20.04 -1.50 -12.27
CA GLU A 241 21.39 -1.03 -12.56
C GLU A 241 21.94 -1.58 -13.89
N LEU A 242 22.84 -0.81 -14.51
CA LEU A 242 23.50 -1.16 -15.76
C LEU A 242 25.00 -1.30 -15.55
N ILE A 243 25.61 -2.28 -16.23
CA ILE A 243 27.02 -2.62 -16.06
C ILE A 243 27.72 -2.90 -17.40
N SER A 244 29.04 -2.71 -17.41
CA SER A 244 29.91 -2.93 -18.57
C SER A 244 31.26 -3.47 -18.12
N GLN A 245 31.89 -4.34 -18.93
CA GLN A 245 33.28 -4.75 -18.70
C GLN A 245 34.29 -3.59 -18.78
N TYR A 246 33.85 -2.41 -19.23
CA TYR A 246 34.63 -1.18 -19.33
C TYR A 246 34.26 -0.11 -18.29
N SER A 247 33.36 -0.41 -17.35
CA SER A 247 33.00 0.51 -16.27
C SER A 247 34.17 0.77 -15.31
N ASP A 248 34.29 2.03 -14.87
CA ASP A 248 35.31 2.44 -13.90
C ASP A 248 35.01 1.91 -12.49
N GLU A 249 36.04 1.83 -11.63
CA GLU A 249 35.89 1.33 -10.25
C GLU A 249 34.86 2.13 -9.43
N GLU A 250 34.67 3.42 -9.72
CA GLU A 250 33.67 4.25 -9.03
C GLU A 250 32.23 3.91 -9.44
N GLU A 251 32.00 3.50 -10.69
CA GLU A 251 30.66 3.07 -11.17
C GLU A 251 30.28 1.73 -10.54
N ILE A 252 31.20 0.76 -10.57
CA ILE A 252 30.99 -0.57 -9.96
C ILE A 252 30.74 -0.44 -8.45
N GLN A 253 31.45 0.44 -7.76
CA GLN A 253 31.22 0.67 -6.32
C GLN A 253 29.84 1.26 -6.02
N GLN A 254 29.33 2.17 -6.86
CA GLN A 254 27.96 2.71 -6.72
C GLN A 254 26.90 1.61 -6.89
N VAL A 255 27.01 0.79 -7.94
CA VAL A 255 26.10 -0.35 -8.17
C VAL A 255 26.11 -1.33 -6.99
N VAL A 256 27.29 -1.60 -6.41
CA VAL A 256 27.39 -2.46 -5.22
C VAL A 256 26.78 -1.83 -3.98
N GLU A 257 26.80 -0.50 -3.83
CA GLU A 257 26.15 0.20 -2.72
C GLU A 257 24.62 0.21 -2.83
N VAL A 258 24.09 0.28 -4.05
CA VAL A 258 22.66 0.03 -4.32
C VAL A 258 22.27 -1.40 -3.93
N ILE A 259 23.03 -2.40 -4.42
CA ILE A 259 22.83 -3.82 -4.07
C ILE A 259 22.99 -4.08 -2.57
N GLN A 260 23.83 -3.33 -1.86
CA GLN A 260 24.04 -3.49 -0.41
C GLN A 260 22.91 -2.88 0.41
N ASN A 261 22.41 -1.70 0.02
CA ASN A 261 21.31 -1.01 0.72
C ASN A 261 19.93 -1.62 0.44
N SER A 262 19.74 -2.28 -0.71
CA SER A 262 18.49 -2.93 -1.11
C SER A 262 18.02 -4.02 -0.14
N THR A 263 16.71 -4.06 0.13
CA THR A 263 16.08 -5.15 0.87
C THR A 263 15.78 -6.37 0.00
N ALA A 264 15.63 -6.20 -1.32
CA ALA A 264 15.35 -7.27 -2.27
C ALA A 264 16.40 -8.38 -2.20
N LYS A 265 15.96 -9.64 -2.13
CA LYS A 265 16.84 -10.80 -2.00
C LYS A 265 17.15 -11.43 -3.35
N VAL A 266 16.17 -11.44 -4.24
CA VAL A 266 16.28 -11.92 -5.61
C VAL A 266 16.83 -10.82 -6.52
N ILE A 267 17.81 -11.14 -7.35
CA ILE A 267 18.41 -10.25 -8.34
C ILE A 267 18.39 -10.92 -9.71
N VAL A 268 17.72 -10.31 -10.67
CA VAL A 268 17.58 -10.79 -12.06
C VAL A 268 18.69 -10.20 -12.92
N VAL A 269 19.43 -11.04 -13.65
CA VAL A 269 20.66 -10.60 -14.34
C VAL A 269 20.73 -11.01 -15.81
N PHE A 270 20.47 -10.05 -16.70
CA PHE A 270 20.67 -10.13 -18.15
C PHE A 270 22.03 -9.52 -18.53
N SER A 271 23.11 -10.27 -18.34
CA SER A 271 24.47 -9.78 -18.61
C SER A 271 25.39 -10.90 -19.14
N SER A 272 26.47 -10.51 -19.82
CA SER A 272 27.51 -11.43 -20.27
C SER A 272 28.50 -11.75 -19.15
N GLY A 273 29.19 -12.88 -19.24
CA GLY A 273 30.23 -13.26 -18.26
C GLY A 273 31.29 -12.17 -18.03
N PRO A 274 31.92 -11.62 -19.08
CA PRO A 274 32.86 -10.50 -18.98
C PRO A 274 32.30 -9.22 -18.35
N ASP A 275 31.06 -8.84 -18.64
CA ASP A 275 30.46 -7.58 -18.14
C ASP A 275 30.03 -7.69 -16.67
N LEU A 276 29.67 -8.90 -16.22
CA LEU A 276 29.27 -9.19 -14.85
C LEU A 276 30.45 -9.49 -13.90
N GLU A 277 31.61 -9.91 -14.44
CA GLU A 277 32.79 -10.26 -13.65
C GLU A 277 33.31 -9.12 -12.73
N PRO A 278 33.45 -7.84 -13.16
CA PRO A 278 33.91 -6.76 -12.29
C PRO A 278 33.00 -6.56 -11.09
N LEU A 279 31.69 -6.61 -11.32
CA LEU A 279 30.67 -6.47 -10.28
C LEU A 279 30.76 -7.60 -9.25
N ILE A 280 30.72 -8.86 -9.69
CA ILE A 280 30.80 -10.01 -8.76
C ILE A 280 32.10 -9.99 -7.97
N ARG A 281 33.22 -9.58 -8.58
CA ARG A 281 34.51 -9.46 -7.90
C ARG A 281 34.48 -8.43 -6.77
N GLU A 282 33.83 -7.28 -6.96
CA GLU A 282 33.65 -6.28 -5.89
C GLU A 282 32.67 -6.75 -4.80
N ILE A 283 31.59 -7.43 -5.16
CA ILE A 283 30.62 -8.02 -4.21
C ILE A 283 31.29 -9.09 -3.33
N VAL A 284 32.16 -9.93 -3.92
CA VAL A 284 33.04 -10.87 -3.20
C VAL A 284 34.05 -10.13 -2.32
N ARG A 285 34.70 -9.07 -2.82
CA ARG A 285 35.65 -8.25 -2.02
C ARG A 285 34.98 -7.60 -0.80
N ARG A 286 33.71 -7.19 -0.91
CA ARG A 286 32.89 -6.68 0.20
C ARG A 286 32.19 -7.78 1.03
N ASN A 287 32.33 -9.06 0.66
CA ASN A 287 31.67 -10.22 1.30
C ASN A 287 30.14 -10.06 1.46
N ILE A 288 29.48 -9.55 0.40
CA ILE A 288 28.03 -9.35 0.39
C ILE A 288 27.36 -10.68 0.05
N THR A 289 26.68 -11.26 1.05
CA THR A 289 26.05 -12.58 0.99
C THR A 289 24.53 -12.49 1.23
N GLY A 290 23.79 -13.60 1.12
CA GLY A 290 22.35 -13.60 1.35
C GLY A 290 21.55 -12.86 0.26
N ARG A 291 21.97 -13.03 -1.00
CA ARG A 291 21.22 -12.70 -2.22
C ARG A 291 21.02 -13.99 -3.03
N ILE A 292 20.01 -14.01 -3.91
CA ILE A 292 19.70 -15.09 -4.85
C ILE A 292 19.79 -14.50 -6.26
N TRP A 293 20.54 -15.14 -7.13
CA TRP A 293 20.72 -14.69 -8.51
C TRP A 293 19.84 -15.50 -9.45
N LEU A 294 19.06 -14.83 -10.30
CA LEU A 294 18.42 -15.43 -11.47
C LEU A 294 19.28 -15.12 -12.70
N ALA A 295 20.01 -16.14 -13.15
CA ALA A 295 21.06 -16.03 -14.15
C ALA A 295 20.57 -16.35 -15.56
N SER A 296 20.73 -15.38 -16.47
CA SER A 296 20.56 -15.63 -17.90
C SER A 296 21.62 -16.60 -18.45
N GLU A 297 21.33 -17.26 -19.56
CA GLU A 297 22.12 -18.38 -20.09
C GLU A 297 23.54 -17.99 -20.49
N ALA A 298 23.73 -16.73 -20.88
CA ALA A 298 25.04 -16.15 -21.21
C ALA A 298 26.04 -16.24 -20.05
N TRP A 299 25.58 -16.17 -18.78
CA TRP A 299 26.46 -16.22 -17.61
C TRP A 299 26.17 -17.35 -16.61
N ALA A 300 25.01 -18.01 -16.68
CA ALA A 300 24.62 -19.14 -15.82
C ALA A 300 25.60 -20.34 -15.82
N SER A 301 26.52 -20.39 -16.79
CA SER A 301 27.64 -21.35 -16.87
C SER A 301 29.01 -20.67 -17.09
N SER A 302 29.18 -19.41 -16.68
CA SER A 302 30.41 -18.64 -16.92
C SER A 302 31.57 -19.09 -16.05
N SER A 303 32.67 -19.55 -16.67
CA SER A 303 33.92 -19.87 -15.97
C SER A 303 34.68 -18.65 -15.42
N LEU A 304 34.20 -17.43 -15.68
CA LEU A 304 34.71 -16.20 -15.04
C LEU A 304 34.06 -15.93 -13.67
N ILE A 305 32.97 -16.65 -13.35
CA ILE A 305 32.11 -16.40 -12.18
C ILE A 305 31.92 -17.69 -11.36
N ALA A 306 31.85 -18.85 -12.03
CA ALA A 306 31.79 -20.18 -11.42
C ALA A 306 33.16 -20.63 -10.88
N MET A 307 33.76 -19.82 -10.01
CA MET A 307 34.96 -20.12 -9.24
C MET A 307 34.57 -20.56 -7.82
N PRO A 308 35.12 -21.66 -7.26
CA PRO A 308 34.81 -22.10 -5.89
C PRO A 308 35.00 -21.01 -4.83
N GLU A 309 36.00 -20.14 -5.02
CA GLU A 309 36.28 -18.96 -4.19
C GLU A 309 35.06 -18.02 -4.07
N TYR A 310 34.29 -17.85 -5.15
CA TYR A 310 33.14 -16.94 -5.20
C TYR A 310 31.84 -17.60 -4.69
N PHE A 311 31.83 -18.91 -4.44
CA PHE A 311 30.63 -19.68 -4.11
C PHE A 311 29.88 -19.18 -2.87
N HIS A 312 30.55 -18.49 -1.93
CA HIS A 312 29.89 -17.90 -0.78
C HIS A 312 28.93 -16.73 -1.14
N VAL A 313 29.11 -16.10 -2.31
CA VAL A 313 28.25 -15.04 -2.86
C VAL A 313 27.27 -15.55 -3.92
N VAL A 314 27.72 -16.45 -4.81
CA VAL A 314 26.94 -16.93 -5.97
C VAL A 314 26.43 -18.37 -5.84
N GLY A 315 26.67 -19.03 -4.70
CA GLY A 315 26.11 -20.35 -4.39
C GLY A 315 24.59 -20.31 -4.25
N GLY A 316 23.91 -21.30 -4.80
CA GLY A 316 22.44 -21.32 -4.87
C GLY A 316 21.82 -20.41 -5.94
N THR A 317 22.63 -19.80 -6.82
CA THR A 317 22.16 -19.20 -8.09
C THR A 317 21.23 -20.17 -8.83
N ILE A 318 20.10 -19.67 -9.33
CA ILE A 318 19.23 -20.38 -10.28
C ILE A 318 19.53 -19.80 -11.67
N GLY A 319 19.75 -20.66 -12.66
CA GLY A 319 20.16 -20.21 -13.99
C GLY A 319 19.50 -20.97 -15.14
N PHE A 320 19.42 -20.31 -16.28
CA PHE A 320 18.91 -20.87 -17.53
C PHE A 320 20.00 -21.62 -18.27
N GLY A 321 19.87 -22.94 -18.37
CA GLY A 321 20.79 -23.82 -19.09
C GLY A 321 20.22 -24.22 -20.44
N LEU A 322 20.79 -23.70 -21.54
CA LEU A 322 20.51 -24.21 -22.89
C LEU A 322 20.69 -25.74 -22.96
N LYS A 323 19.85 -26.44 -23.72
CA LYS A 323 19.86 -27.90 -23.76
C LYS A 323 21.26 -28.47 -24.04
N ALA A 324 21.71 -29.41 -23.21
CA ALA A 324 23.03 -30.02 -23.34
C ALA A 324 23.00 -31.19 -24.35
N GLY A 325 23.41 -30.93 -25.58
CA GLY A 325 23.58 -31.98 -26.60
C GLY A 325 24.92 -32.73 -26.47
N GLN A 326 24.97 -33.93 -27.05
CA GLN A 326 26.18 -34.75 -27.09
C GLN A 326 26.92 -34.55 -28.42
N ILE A 327 28.25 -34.58 -28.39
CA ILE A 327 29.10 -34.51 -29.60
C ILE A 327 30.07 -35.71 -29.55
N PRO A 328 29.71 -36.86 -30.15
CA PRO A 328 30.56 -38.06 -30.13
C PRO A 328 31.95 -37.80 -30.71
N GLY A 329 33.00 -38.36 -30.12
CA GLY A 329 34.39 -38.19 -30.60
C GLY A 329 35.02 -36.82 -30.37
N PHE A 330 34.27 -35.82 -29.88
CA PHE A 330 34.76 -34.45 -29.70
C PHE A 330 35.80 -34.33 -28.57
N ARG A 331 35.65 -35.10 -27.49
CA ARG A 331 36.65 -35.16 -26.39
C ARG A 331 38.01 -35.63 -26.93
N GLU A 332 37.98 -36.70 -27.72
CA GLU A 332 39.14 -37.30 -28.36
C GLU A 332 39.71 -36.40 -29.47
N PHE A 333 38.96 -35.42 -29.96
CA PHE A 333 39.43 -34.37 -30.87
C PHE A 333 40.15 -33.24 -30.12
N LEU A 334 39.53 -32.71 -29.05
CA LEU A 334 40.12 -31.63 -28.23
C LEU A 334 41.51 -32.00 -27.68
N GLN A 335 41.71 -33.28 -27.31
CA GLN A 335 42.98 -33.82 -26.83
C GLN A 335 44.09 -33.91 -27.90
N LYS A 336 43.78 -33.73 -29.20
CA LYS A 336 44.74 -33.84 -30.31
C LYS A 336 45.30 -32.49 -30.79
N VAL A 337 44.75 -31.36 -30.31
CA VAL A 337 45.26 -30.03 -30.64
C VAL A 337 46.72 -29.91 -30.20
N HIS A 338 47.57 -29.37 -31.07
CA HIS A 338 49.02 -29.37 -30.89
C HIS A 338 49.67 -28.36 -31.85
N PRO A 339 50.51 -27.42 -31.41
CA PRO A 339 51.00 -26.30 -32.22
C PRO A 339 51.70 -26.77 -33.51
N ARG A 340 52.62 -27.76 -33.41
CA ARG A 340 53.32 -28.34 -34.58
C ARG A 340 52.44 -29.11 -35.58
N LYS A 341 51.20 -29.49 -35.21
CA LYS A 341 50.28 -30.27 -36.07
C LYS A 341 49.12 -29.41 -36.60
N SER A 342 48.67 -28.44 -35.80
CA SER A 342 47.52 -27.58 -36.06
C SER A 342 47.89 -26.38 -36.94
N VAL A 343 48.71 -26.59 -37.97
CA VAL A 343 49.32 -25.53 -38.81
C VAL A 343 48.28 -24.65 -39.51
N HIS A 344 47.04 -25.15 -39.65
CA HIS A 344 45.89 -24.41 -40.19
C HIS A 344 45.14 -23.54 -39.17
N ASN A 345 45.67 -23.37 -37.95
CA ASN A 345 45.04 -22.66 -36.83
C ASN A 345 46.06 -21.79 -36.09
N GLY A 346 46.17 -20.50 -36.43
CA GLY A 346 47.15 -19.59 -35.81
C GLY A 346 47.03 -19.49 -34.29
N PHE A 347 45.81 -19.54 -33.77
CA PHE A 347 45.50 -19.50 -32.33
C PHE A 347 46.03 -20.72 -31.55
N ALA A 348 46.49 -21.79 -32.23
CA ALA A 348 47.00 -23.00 -31.57
C ALA A 348 48.41 -22.83 -30.94
N LYS A 349 49.16 -21.78 -31.29
CA LYS A 349 50.41 -21.42 -30.59
C LYS A 349 50.06 -20.81 -29.22
N GLU A 350 49.29 -19.73 -29.26
CA GLU A 350 48.82 -18.96 -28.10
C GLU A 350 48.04 -19.83 -27.09
N PHE A 351 47.14 -20.69 -27.58
CA PHE A 351 46.45 -21.70 -26.76
C PHE A 351 47.41 -22.53 -25.91
N TRP A 352 48.53 -22.96 -26.49
CA TRP A 352 49.53 -23.80 -25.81
C TRP A 352 50.34 -22.98 -24.79
N GLU A 353 50.72 -21.76 -25.17
CA GLU A 353 51.46 -20.81 -24.33
C GLU A 353 50.66 -20.39 -23.09
N GLU A 354 49.35 -20.15 -23.22
CA GLU A 354 48.45 -19.87 -22.09
C GLU A 354 48.07 -21.13 -21.29
N THR A 355 47.88 -22.30 -21.92
CA THR A 355 47.56 -23.56 -21.21
C THR A 355 48.68 -24.00 -20.27
N PHE A 356 49.94 -23.84 -20.68
CA PHE A 356 51.11 -24.28 -19.90
C PHE A 356 51.93 -23.11 -19.31
N ASN A 357 51.44 -21.88 -19.43
CA ASN A 357 52.08 -20.63 -18.98
C ASN A 357 53.57 -20.52 -19.41
N CYS A 358 53.84 -20.87 -20.67
CA CYS A 358 55.19 -20.96 -21.25
C CYS A 358 55.25 -20.20 -22.60
N HIS A 359 56.40 -20.20 -23.27
CA HIS A 359 56.59 -19.56 -24.58
C HIS A 359 57.22 -20.51 -25.62
N LEU A 360 56.64 -20.57 -26.83
CA LEU A 360 57.12 -21.36 -27.96
C LEU A 360 58.10 -20.55 -28.81
N GLN A 361 59.36 -21.00 -28.86
CA GLN A 361 60.42 -20.35 -29.62
C GLN A 361 60.17 -20.42 -31.13
N GLU A 362 60.32 -19.30 -31.83
CA GLU A 362 60.07 -19.22 -33.26
C GLU A 362 61.21 -19.81 -34.09
N GLY A 363 60.86 -20.51 -35.17
CA GLY A 363 61.76 -21.32 -35.99
C GLY A 363 62.64 -20.50 -36.95
N THR A 364 63.44 -19.57 -36.43
CA THR A 364 64.35 -18.75 -37.23
C THR A 364 65.38 -19.62 -37.96
N LYS A 365 65.33 -19.63 -39.30
CA LYS A 365 66.30 -20.35 -40.15
C LYS A 365 67.65 -19.62 -40.20
N GLY A 366 68.48 -19.81 -39.17
CA GLY A 366 69.86 -19.32 -39.14
C GLY A 366 70.66 -19.91 -37.96
N PRO A 367 71.96 -20.19 -38.12
CA PRO A 367 72.79 -20.73 -37.04
C PRO A 367 73.19 -19.65 -36.02
N LEU A 368 73.35 -20.07 -34.75
CA LEU A 368 73.84 -19.26 -33.64
C LEU A 368 75.29 -18.77 -33.86
N PRO A 369 75.66 -17.67 -33.18
CA PRO A 369 76.81 -17.74 -32.27
C PRO A 369 76.41 -17.86 -30.79
N VAL A 370 77.31 -18.43 -29.99
CA VAL A 370 77.21 -18.56 -28.52
C VAL A 370 77.85 -17.32 -27.85
N ASP A 371 77.61 -17.14 -26.54
CA ASP A 371 78.03 -16.03 -25.68
C ASP A 371 77.32 -14.68 -25.96
N THR A 372 76.55 -14.13 -25.02
CA THR A 372 77.11 -13.62 -23.75
C THR A 372 76.10 -13.64 -22.61
N PHE A 373 76.37 -14.41 -21.57
CA PHE A 373 75.81 -14.16 -20.23
C PHE A 373 76.73 -13.16 -19.49
N MET A 374 76.14 -12.15 -18.85
CA MET A 374 76.74 -10.99 -18.13
C MET A 374 76.85 -9.66 -18.90
N ARG A 375 75.91 -8.75 -18.64
CA ARG A 375 76.20 -7.45 -18.00
C ARG A 375 74.94 -6.71 -17.57
N SER A 376 74.75 -6.59 -16.26
CA SER A 376 73.84 -5.63 -15.64
C SER A 376 74.63 -4.40 -15.19
N HIS A 377 74.20 -3.20 -15.60
CA HIS A 377 74.03 -1.98 -14.78
C HIS A 377 73.82 -0.76 -15.71
N GLU A 378 72.97 0.19 -15.28
CA GLU A 378 72.88 1.63 -15.62
C GLU A 378 73.06 2.04 -17.10
N GLU A 379 72.08 2.66 -17.77
CA GLU A 379 71.46 3.96 -17.40
C GLU A 379 69.93 4.02 -17.64
N GLY A 380 69.27 5.07 -17.13
CA GLY A 380 67.82 5.12 -16.97
C GLY A 380 67.02 5.81 -18.09
N GLY A 381 65.79 5.34 -18.29
CA GLY A 381 64.77 6.00 -19.12
C GLY A 381 63.40 5.33 -18.96
N ASN A 382 62.40 6.05 -18.44
CA ASN A 382 61.09 5.47 -18.11
C ASN A 382 60.31 4.99 -19.35
N LYS A 383 60.30 3.68 -19.56
CA LYS A 383 59.25 2.97 -20.30
C LYS A 383 58.80 1.75 -19.48
N LEU A 384 57.71 1.91 -18.74
CA LEU A 384 57.07 0.80 -18.04
C LEU A 384 56.22 -0.02 -19.04
N SER A 385 56.88 -0.74 -19.93
CA SER A 385 56.24 -1.83 -20.68
C SER A 385 56.08 -3.03 -19.74
N ASN A 386 54.85 -3.50 -19.52
CA ASN A 386 54.59 -4.68 -18.69
C ASN A 386 55.22 -5.93 -19.32
N SER A 387 56.43 -6.29 -18.87
CA SER A 387 57.25 -7.36 -19.44
C SER A 387 56.91 -8.75 -18.88
N SER A 388 55.66 -9.18 -19.07
CA SER A 388 55.21 -10.55 -18.72
C SER A 388 56.00 -11.64 -19.46
N SER A 389 56.49 -11.34 -20.67
CA SER A 389 57.33 -12.22 -21.48
C SER A 389 58.72 -12.52 -20.88
N ALA A 390 59.16 -11.77 -19.86
CA ALA A 390 60.48 -11.96 -19.24
C ALA A 390 60.56 -13.10 -18.20
N PHE A 391 59.42 -13.73 -17.84
CA PHE A 391 59.35 -14.72 -16.75
C PHE A 391 58.73 -16.08 -17.13
N ARG A 392 58.17 -16.24 -18.34
CA ARG A 392 57.65 -17.54 -18.80
C ARG A 392 58.79 -18.48 -19.24
N PRO A 393 58.80 -19.77 -18.83
CA PRO A 393 59.76 -20.76 -19.34
C PRO A 393 59.50 -21.06 -20.82
N LEU A 394 60.48 -21.65 -21.52
CA LEU A 394 60.24 -22.18 -22.87
C LEU A 394 59.35 -23.43 -22.80
N CYS A 395 58.34 -23.52 -23.68
CA CYS A 395 57.62 -24.76 -23.92
C CYS A 395 58.54 -25.75 -24.67
N THR A 396 58.50 -27.03 -24.29
CA THR A 396 59.10 -28.14 -25.05
C THR A 396 58.34 -28.40 -26.35
N GLY A 397 57.02 -28.18 -26.35
CA GLY A 397 56.11 -28.51 -27.44
C GLY A 397 55.68 -29.96 -27.46
N ASP A 398 55.89 -30.69 -26.35
CA ASP A 398 55.51 -32.08 -26.11
C ASP A 398 54.77 -32.24 -24.76
N GLU A 399 54.28 -31.13 -24.18
CA GLU A 399 53.41 -31.09 -23.00
C GLU A 399 52.06 -31.83 -23.20
N ASN A 400 51.44 -32.28 -22.10
CA ASN A 400 50.17 -33.02 -22.13
C ASN A 400 48.97 -32.14 -21.73
N ILE A 401 48.07 -31.85 -22.66
CA ILE A 401 46.83 -31.08 -22.38
C ILE A 401 46.00 -31.76 -21.30
N SER A 402 45.99 -33.10 -21.23
CA SER A 402 45.19 -33.86 -20.27
C SER A 402 45.77 -33.90 -18.84
N SER A 403 46.86 -33.18 -18.57
CA SER A 403 47.38 -32.98 -17.20
C SER A 403 47.21 -31.55 -16.67
N VAL A 404 46.45 -30.70 -17.36
CA VAL A 404 46.08 -29.36 -16.89
C VAL A 404 44.58 -29.18 -16.99
N GLU A 405 43.93 -28.90 -15.85
CA GLU A 405 42.51 -28.59 -15.81
C GLU A 405 42.28 -27.16 -16.33
N THR A 406 41.49 -27.04 -17.40
CA THR A 406 41.18 -25.77 -18.06
C THR A 406 39.73 -25.74 -18.51
N PRO A 407 39.09 -24.57 -18.64
CA PRO A 407 37.76 -24.45 -19.25
C PRO A 407 37.69 -24.90 -20.71
N TYR A 408 38.83 -25.17 -21.36
CA TYR A 408 38.88 -25.83 -22.67
C TYR A 408 38.62 -27.34 -22.58
N MET A 409 39.13 -28.00 -21.54
CA MET A 409 39.00 -29.44 -21.33
C MET A 409 37.70 -29.88 -20.64
N ASP A 410 36.88 -28.95 -20.15
CA ASP A 410 35.52 -29.26 -19.68
C ASP A 410 34.62 -29.78 -20.83
N TYR A 411 34.27 -31.06 -20.76
CA TYR A 411 33.29 -31.72 -21.64
C TYR A 411 31.98 -32.07 -20.91
N THR A 412 31.78 -31.62 -19.67
CA THR A 412 30.61 -31.99 -18.85
C THR A 412 29.32 -31.32 -19.35
N HIS A 413 29.42 -30.07 -19.80
CA HIS A 413 28.29 -29.25 -20.24
C HIS A 413 28.60 -28.54 -21.57
N LEU A 414 28.63 -29.31 -22.66
CA LEU A 414 28.92 -28.83 -24.02
C LEU A 414 27.82 -27.95 -24.67
N ARG A 415 26.99 -27.26 -23.87
CA ARG A 415 25.79 -26.50 -24.29
C ARG A 415 26.05 -25.58 -25.51
N ILE A 416 26.95 -24.60 -25.39
CA ILE A 416 27.30 -23.69 -26.51
C ILE A 416 28.08 -24.40 -27.63
N SER A 417 28.97 -25.35 -27.30
CA SER A 417 29.70 -26.15 -28.32
C SER A 417 28.74 -26.95 -29.22
N TYR A 418 27.63 -27.44 -28.67
CA TYR A 418 26.58 -28.14 -29.41
C TYR A 418 25.83 -27.19 -30.34
N ASN A 419 25.52 -25.96 -29.91
CA ASN A 419 24.92 -24.95 -30.79
C ASN A 419 25.85 -24.61 -31.98
N VAL A 420 27.18 -24.51 -31.77
CA VAL A 420 28.14 -24.31 -32.86
C VAL A 420 28.10 -25.49 -33.84
N TYR A 421 28.14 -26.72 -33.33
CA TYR A 421 28.05 -27.94 -34.12
C TYR A 421 26.74 -27.98 -34.94
N LEU A 422 25.61 -27.66 -34.30
CA LEU A 422 24.29 -27.57 -34.91
C LEU A 422 24.19 -26.48 -35.98
N ALA A 423 24.85 -25.34 -35.80
CA ALA A 423 24.91 -24.26 -36.79
C ALA A 423 25.67 -24.70 -38.06
N VAL A 424 26.81 -25.39 -37.91
CA VAL A 424 27.55 -25.97 -39.04
C VAL A 424 26.71 -27.04 -39.75
N TYR A 425 26.09 -27.95 -39.00
CA TYR A 425 25.24 -29.00 -39.58
C TYR A 425 24.02 -28.41 -40.30
N SER A 426 23.41 -27.34 -39.78
CA SER A 426 22.29 -26.65 -40.44
C SER A 426 22.70 -26.09 -41.81
N ILE A 427 23.89 -25.49 -41.91
CA ILE A 427 24.46 -25.03 -43.19
C ILE A 427 24.76 -26.22 -44.12
N ALA A 428 25.31 -27.32 -43.59
CA ALA A 428 25.63 -28.52 -44.38
C ALA A 428 24.38 -29.23 -44.92
N HIS A 429 23.29 -29.29 -44.14
CA HIS A 429 22.01 -29.80 -44.61
C HIS A 429 21.36 -28.86 -45.65
N ALA A 430 21.42 -27.53 -45.47
CA ALA A 430 20.96 -26.60 -46.51
C ALA A 430 21.76 -26.74 -47.83
N LEU A 431 23.05 -27.06 -47.76
CA LEU A 431 23.86 -27.40 -48.93
C LEU A 431 23.52 -28.79 -49.51
N GLN A 432 23.18 -29.77 -48.67
CA GLN A 432 22.74 -31.10 -49.12
C GLN A 432 21.40 -31.03 -49.87
N ASP A 433 20.48 -30.17 -49.43
CA ASP A 433 19.21 -29.91 -50.13
C ASP A 433 19.44 -29.28 -51.51
N ILE A 434 20.49 -28.45 -51.65
CA ILE A 434 20.95 -27.93 -52.95
C ILE A 434 21.58 -29.05 -53.79
N TYR A 435 22.49 -29.85 -53.22
CA TYR A 435 23.17 -30.97 -53.90
C TYR A 435 22.19 -32.02 -54.43
N THR A 436 21.15 -32.34 -53.66
CA THR A 436 20.15 -33.38 -53.98
C THR A 436 18.91 -32.84 -54.70
N CYS A 437 18.87 -31.54 -54.99
CA CYS A 437 17.72 -30.86 -55.59
C CYS A 437 17.34 -31.46 -56.96
N LEU A 438 16.08 -31.87 -57.11
CA LEU A 438 15.53 -32.37 -58.37
C LEU A 438 14.85 -31.22 -59.15
N PRO A 439 15.24 -30.94 -60.41
CA PRO A 439 14.58 -29.94 -61.24
C PRO A 439 13.07 -30.18 -61.36
N GLY A 440 12.29 -29.13 -61.15
CA GLY A 440 10.82 -29.18 -61.02
C GLY A 440 10.32 -29.32 -59.57
N ARG A 441 11.22 -29.52 -58.59
CA ARG A 441 10.92 -29.54 -57.14
C ARG A 441 11.77 -28.60 -56.30
N GLY A 442 12.69 -27.84 -56.92
CA GLY A 442 13.57 -26.92 -56.20
C GLY A 442 12.86 -25.65 -55.71
N LEU A 443 13.44 -24.98 -54.72
CA LEU A 443 12.87 -23.79 -54.07
C LEU A 443 12.88 -22.52 -54.94
N PHE A 444 13.49 -22.53 -56.13
CA PHE A 444 13.65 -21.35 -56.99
C PHE A 444 12.56 -21.28 -58.07
N THR A 445 12.56 -20.20 -58.86
CA THR A 445 11.51 -19.94 -59.87
C THR A 445 11.39 -21.12 -60.85
N ASN A 446 10.16 -21.44 -61.25
CA ASN A 446 9.83 -22.60 -62.08
C ASN A 446 10.29 -23.97 -61.51
N GLY A 447 10.48 -24.07 -60.18
CA GLY A 447 10.95 -25.30 -59.54
C GLY A 447 12.43 -25.61 -59.79
N SER A 448 13.22 -24.59 -60.15
CA SER A 448 14.65 -24.73 -60.48
C SER A 448 15.52 -24.97 -59.24
N CYS A 449 16.73 -25.49 -59.49
CA CYS A 449 17.75 -25.83 -58.50
C CYS A 449 19.01 -25.00 -58.72
N ALA A 450 19.77 -24.73 -57.66
CA ALA A 450 21.09 -24.09 -57.76
C ALA A 450 22.18 -25.13 -58.10
N ASP A 451 23.24 -24.71 -58.78
CA ASP A 451 24.46 -25.52 -58.99
C ASP A 451 25.35 -25.37 -57.75
N ILE A 452 25.56 -26.45 -57.00
CA ILE A 452 26.38 -26.41 -55.78
C ILE A 452 27.83 -25.97 -56.04
N LYS A 453 28.36 -26.18 -57.26
CA LYS A 453 29.73 -25.74 -57.61
C LYS A 453 29.83 -24.24 -57.91
N LYS A 454 28.70 -23.53 -57.89
CA LYS A 454 28.56 -22.08 -58.13
C LYS A 454 27.52 -21.46 -57.19
N VAL A 455 27.36 -22.04 -56.00
CA VAL A 455 26.31 -21.65 -55.06
C VAL A 455 26.57 -20.25 -54.52
N GLU A 456 25.56 -19.38 -54.60
CA GLU A 456 25.62 -18.03 -54.06
C GLU A 456 25.05 -18.00 -52.64
N ALA A 457 25.59 -17.13 -51.78
CA ALA A 457 25.22 -17.07 -50.35
C ALA A 457 23.69 -16.90 -50.12
N TRP A 458 23.01 -16.11 -50.96
CA TRP A 458 21.57 -15.90 -50.90
C TRP A 458 20.73 -17.16 -51.20
N GLN A 459 21.29 -18.11 -51.97
CA GLN A 459 20.65 -19.40 -52.27
C GLN A 459 20.69 -20.29 -51.03
N VAL A 460 21.83 -20.32 -50.34
CA VAL A 460 21.99 -21.02 -49.04
C VAL A 460 21.05 -20.41 -47.99
N LEU A 461 20.94 -19.08 -47.92
CA LEU A 461 19.97 -18.39 -47.06
C LEU A 461 18.52 -18.82 -47.35
N LYS A 462 18.15 -19.03 -48.63
CA LYS A 462 16.80 -19.49 -48.97
C LYS A 462 16.55 -20.93 -48.49
N HIS A 463 17.52 -21.82 -48.63
CA HIS A 463 17.40 -23.20 -48.13
C HIS A 463 17.37 -23.25 -46.60
N LEU A 464 18.24 -22.50 -45.90
CA LEU A 464 18.24 -22.38 -44.43
C LEU A 464 16.87 -21.97 -43.87
N ARG A 465 16.17 -21.02 -44.51
CA ARG A 465 14.81 -20.59 -44.12
C ARG A 465 13.70 -21.62 -44.34
N HIS A 466 13.95 -22.72 -45.03
CA HIS A 466 13.00 -23.82 -45.25
C HIS A 466 13.55 -25.14 -44.71
N LEU A 467 14.61 -25.09 -43.89
CA LEU A 467 15.34 -26.25 -43.44
C LEU A 467 14.51 -27.05 -42.42
N ASN A 468 14.42 -28.36 -42.64
CA ASN A 468 13.75 -29.28 -41.73
C ASN A 468 14.49 -30.62 -41.77
N PHE A 469 15.27 -30.91 -40.73
CA PHE A 469 15.98 -32.19 -40.59
C PHE A 469 15.90 -32.72 -39.16
N THR A 470 16.11 -34.02 -39.01
CA THR A 470 16.32 -34.65 -37.69
C THR A 470 17.81 -34.84 -37.47
N ASN A 471 18.33 -34.36 -36.35
CA ASN A 471 19.75 -34.49 -36.02
C ASN A 471 20.09 -35.89 -35.45
N ASN A 472 21.38 -36.14 -35.19
CA ASN A 472 21.89 -37.39 -34.61
C ASN A 472 21.35 -37.70 -33.19
N MET A 473 20.80 -36.71 -32.48
CA MET A 473 20.14 -36.86 -31.18
C MET A 473 18.64 -37.16 -31.28
N GLY A 474 18.08 -37.25 -32.49
CA GLY A 474 16.65 -37.47 -32.73
C GLY A 474 15.78 -36.22 -32.59
N GLU A 475 16.40 -35.04 -32.51
CA GLU A 475 15.69 -33.75 -32.38
C GLU A 475 15.36 -33.21 -33.76
N GLN A 476 14.14 -32.66 -33.93
CA GLN A 476 13.78 -31.94 -35.13
C GLN A 476 14.37 -30.52 -35.10
N VAL A 477 15.01 -30.12 -36.20
CA VAL A 477 15.70 -28.84 -36.34
C VAL A 477 15.04 -28.08 -37.49
N THR A 478 14.35 -27.00 -37.11
CA THR A 478 13.62 -26.09 -38.00
C THR A 478 13.77 -24.66 -37.49
N PHE A 479 13.97 -23.71 -38.40
CA PHE A 479 13.87 -22.28 -38.09
C PHE A 479 12.45 -21.79 -38.39
N ASP A 480 11.95 -20.86 -37.58
CA ASP A 480 10.67 -20.20 -37.82
C ASP A 480 10.78 -19.03 -38.82
N GLU A 481 9.69 -18.26 -39.02
CA GLU A 481 9.71 -17.06 -39.88
C GLU A 481 10.66 -15.96 -39.34
N CYS A 482 10.88 -15.95 -38.02
CA CYS A 482 11.87 -15.15 -37.30
C CYS A 482 13.29 -15.74 -37.38
N GLY A 483 13.55 -16.79 -38.15
CA GLY A 483 14.87 -17.42 -38.31
C GLY A 483 15.44 -18.02 -37.02
N ASP A 484 14.58 -18.25 -36.03
CA ASP A 484 14.92 -18.62 -34.67
C ASP A 484 14.66 -20.11 -34.42
N LEU A 485 15.46 -20.73 -33.55
CA LEU A 485 15.30 -22.13 -33.17
C LEU A 485 14.52 -22.21 -31.85
N MET A 486 13.23 -22.54 -31.95
CA MET A 486 12.37 -22.82 -30.79
C MET A 486 12.94 -23.96 -29.94
N GLY A 487 13.14 -23.73 -28.64
CA GLY A 487 13.81 -24.70 -27.77
C GLY A 487 13.54 -24.50 -26.28
N ASN A 488 13.80 -25.56 -25.52
CA ASN A 488 13.54 -25.63 -24.09
C ASN A 488 14.81 -25.33 -23.27
N TYR A 489 14.63 -24.73 -22.10
CA TYR A 489 15.70 -24.49 -21.14
C TYR A 489 15.67 -25.54 -20.03
N SER A 490 16.84 -26.05 -19.63
CA SER A 490 17.04 -26.67 -18.31
C SER A 490 17.10 -25.56 -17.26
N ILE A 491 16.43 -25.71 -16.11
CA ILE A 491 16.68 -24.85 -14.95
C ILE A 491 17.76 -25.52 -14.10
N ILE A 492 18.89 -24.83 -13.91
CA ILE A 492 20.05 -25.30 -13.15
C ILE A 492 20.22 -24.52 -11.84
N ASN A 493 20.77 -25.16 -10.82
CA ASN A 493 21.09 -24.54 -9.53
C ASN A 493 22.57 -24.82 -9.17
N TRP A 494 23.28 -23.80 -8.68
CA TRP A 494 24.73 -23.86 -8.43
C TRP A 494 25.04 -24.57 -7.11
N HIS A 495 25.57 -25.79 -7.19
CA HIS A 495 25.95 -26.64 -6.05
C HIS A 495 27.47 -26.72 -5.93
N LEU A 496 28.00 -26.94 -4.72
CA LEU A 496 29.40 -27.29 -4.52
C LEU A 496 29.56 -28.82 -4.53
N SER A 497 30.54 -29.33 -5.28
CA SER A 497 30.87 -30.74 -5.34
C SER A 497 31.49 -31.23 -4.02
N PRO A 498 31.07 -32.39 -3.47
CA PRO A 498 31.63 -32.95 -2.25
C PRO A 498 32.96 -33.69 -2.46
N GLU A 499 33.40 -33.93 -3.71
CA GLU A 499 34.57 -34.77 -4.02
C GLU A 499 35.85 -33.94 -4.21
N ASP A 500 35.74 -32.82 -4.93
CA ASP A 500 36.83 -31.95 -5.39
C ASP A 500 36.63 -30.46 -5.03
N GLY A 501 35.44 -30.08 -4.55
CA GLY A 501 35.10 -28.68 -4.25
C GLY A 501 34.82 -27.80 -5.48
N SER A 502 34.63 -28.38 -6.66
CA SER A 502 34.24 -27.63 -7.88
C SER A 502 32.77 -27.18 -7.83
N ILE A 503 32.38 -26.24 -8.70
CA ILE A 503 30.99 -25.81 -8.84
C ILE A 503 30.29 -26.68 -9.91
N VAL A 504 29.15 -27.26 -9.53
CA VAL A 504 28.36 -28.19 -10.35
C VAL A 504 26.99 -27.58 -10.65
N PHE A 505 26.63 -27.56 -11.93
CA PHE A 505 25.37 -27.00 -12.43
C PHE A 505 24.26 -28.06 -12.42
N LYS A 506 23.68 -28.30 -11.24
CA LYS A 506 22.69 -29.36 -11.02
C LYS A 506 21.34 -28.98 -11.63
N GLU A 507 20.77 -29.87 -12.44
CA GLU A 507 19.44 -29.66 -13.04
C GLU A 507 18.32 -29.89 -12.00
N VAL A 508 17.54 -28.83 -11.77
CA VAL A 508 16.45 -28.77 -10.78
C VAL A 508 15.07 -28.66 -11.42
N GLY A 509 14.98 -28.28 -12.70
CA GLY A 509 13.72 -28.09 -13.40
C GLY A 509 13.91 -27.90 -14.90
N TYR A 510 12.84 -27.54 -15.60
CA TYR A 510 12.88 -27.16 -17.02
C TYR A 510 11.81 -26.11 -17.35
N TYR A 511 12.02 -25.38 -18.45
CA TYR A 511 11.03 -24.51 -19.07
C TYR A 511 10.75 -24.98 -20.51
N ASN A 512 9.48 -25.32 -20.78
CA ASN A 512 9.00 -25.86 -22.04
C ASN A 512 8.16 -24.82 -22.79
N VAL A 513 8.75 -24.14 -23.77
CA VAL A 513 8.11 -23.04 -24.52
C VAL A 513 6.86 -23.53 -25.28
N TYR A 514 6.86 -24.80 -25.71
CA TYR A 514 5.77 -25.44 -26.44
C TYR A 514 4.51 -25.74 -25.58
N ALA A 515 4.56 -25.60 -24.25
CA ALA A 515 3.43 -25.91 -23.38
C ALA A 515 2.47 -24.71 -23.21
N LYS A 516 1.25 -24.99 -22.74
CA LYS A 516 0.24 -23.98 -22.42
C LYS A 516 0.67 -23.12 -21.23
N LYS A 517 0.20 -21.86 -21.14
CA LYS A 517 0.42 -20.99 -19.97
C LYS A 517 -0.07 -21.74 -18.70
N GLY A 518 0.82 -21.90 -17.72
CA GLY A 518 0.64 -22.76 -16.53
C GLY A 518 1.32 -24.14 -16.57
N GLU A 519 1.61 -24.71 -17.75
CA GLU A 519 2.31 -26.00 -17.92
C GLU A 519 3.77 -25.84 -18.41
N ARG A 520 4.24 -24.60 -18.61
CA ARG A 520 5.58 -24.30 -19.15
C ARG A 520 6.72 -24.56 -18.17
N LEU A 521 6.54 -24.19 -16.91
CA LEU A 521 7.57 -24.28 -15.87
C LEU A 521 7.39 -25.55 -15.04
N PHE A 522 8.48 -26.31 -14.85
CA PHE A 522 8.55 -27.38 -13.87
C PHE A 522 9.79 -27.19 -12.98
N ILE A 523 9.59 -27.21 -11.66
CA ILE A 523 10.65 -27.10 -10.65
C ILE A 523 10.54 -28.27 -9.66
N ASN A 524 11.67 -28.82 -9.24
CA ASN A 524 11.78 -29.75 -8.13
C ASN A 524 12.52 -29.07 -6.96
N GLU A 525 11.74 -28.58 -6.00
CA GLU A 525 12.23 -27.79 -4.85
C GLU A 525 13.21 -28.58 -3.96
N GLU A 526 13.00 -29.89 -3.77
CA GLU A 526 13.87 -30.75 -2.96
C GLU A 526 15.35 -30.78 -3.43
N LYS A 527 15.60 -30.45 -4.70
CA LYS A 527 16.94 -30.37 -5.29
C LYS A 527 17.59 -29.00 -5.18
N ILE A 528 16.83 -27.94 -4.88
CA ILE A 528 17.35 -26.57 -4.79
C ILE A 528 18.11 -26.40 -3.46
N LEU A 529 19.21 -25.65 -3.52
CA LEU A 529 19.88 -25.06 -2.37
C LEU A 529 19.85 -23.54 -2.54
N TRP A 530 19.47 -22.84 -1.48
CA TRP A 530 19.44 -21.39 -1.42
C TRP A 530 20.72 -20.82 -0.82
N SER A 531 20.87 -19.49 -0.87
CA SER A 531 21.95 -18.77 -0.21
C SER A 531 22.07 -19.19 1.27
N GLY A 532 23.28 -19.46 1.75
CA GLY A 532 23.51 -19.98 3.09
C GLY A 532 23.18 -21.48 3.29
N PHE A 533 23.01 -22.25 2.22
CA PHE A 533 22.68 -23.69 2.23
C PHE A 533 21.30 -24.06 2.80
N SER A 534 20.37 -23.09 2.89
CA SER A 534 18.99 -23.38 3.27
C SER A 534 18.24 -24.15 2.17
N ARG A 535 17.17 -24.86 2.58
CA ARG A 535 16.15 -25.42 1.67
C ARG A 535 14.81 -24.66 1.75
N GLU A 536 14.62 -23.83 2.77
CA GLU A 536 13.44 -22.98 2.89
C GLU A 536 13.52 -21.84 1.87
N VAL A 537 12.42 -21.58 1.15
CA VAL A 537 12.34 -20.52 0.14
C VAL A 537 12.56 -19.16 0.83
N PRO A 538 13.58 -18.37 0.44
CA PRO A 538 13.88 -17.11 1.09
C PRO A 538 12.80 -16.06 0.78
N PHE A 539 12.44 -15.24 1.77
CA PHE A 539 11.47 -14.15 1.61
C PHE A 539 12.06 -13.00 0.78
N SER A 540 11.37 -12.58 -0.29
CA SER A 540 11.76 -11.46 -1.16
C SER A 540 10.54 -10.65 -1.59
N ASN A 541 9.78 -10.17 -0.61
CA ASN A 541 8.59 -9.35 -0.80
C ASN A 541 8.78 -8.00 -0.09
N CYS A 542 8.22 -6.92 -0.64
CA CYS A 542 8.52 -5.56 -0.16
C CYS A 542 7.92 -5.32 1.25
N SER A 543 6.70 -5.82 1.40
CA SER A 543 5.90 -5.79 2.62
C SER A 543 5.49 -7.22 3.00
N ARG A 544 5.05 -7.41 4.25
CA ARG A 544 4.43 -8.65 4.70
C ARG A 544 2.93 -8.54 4.57
N ASP A 545 2.29 -9.66 4.27
CA ASP A 545 0.85 -9.85 4.22
C ASP A 545 0.19 -9.25 5.47
N CYS A 546 -0.84 -8.42 5.28
CA CYS A 546 -1.51 -7.77 6.40
C CYS A 546 -2.37 -8.75 7.22
N LEU A 547 -2.54 -8.49 8.51
CA LEU A 547 -3.39 -9.31 9.39
C LEU A 547 -4.82 -8.78 9.40
N ALA A 548 -5.78 -9.67 9.67
CA ALA A 548 -7.17 -9.28 9.94
C ALA A 548 -7.23 -8.21 11.05
N GLY A 549 -8.11 -7.23 10.90
CA GLY A 549 -8.12 -5.97 11.66
C GLY A 549 -7.33 -4.83 11.01
N THR A 550 -6.53 -5.13 9.98
CA THR A 550 -5.77 -4.14 9.21
C THR A 550 -6.07 -4.26 7.72
N ARG A 551 -5.73 -3.21 6.97
CA ARG A 551 -5.78 -3.14 5.51
C ARG A 551 -4.48 -2.57 4.95
N LYS A 552 -4.27 -2.74 3.65
CA LYS A 552 -3.18 -2.10 2.91
C LYS A 552 -3.30 -0.57 2.93
N GLY A 553 -2.21 0.10 3.29
CA GLY A 553 -2.00 1.55 3.22
C GLY A 553 -0.95 1.88 2.17
N ILE A 554 -1.21 2.94 1.38
CA ILE A 554 -0.34 3.38 0.29
C ILE A 554 0.80 4.22 0.87
N ILE A 555 2.06 3.79 0.65
CA ILE A 555 3.25 4.56 1.02
C ILE A 555 3.59 5.52 -0.12
N GLU A 556 3.51 6.83 0.12
CA GLU A 556 3.86 7.84 -0.89
C GLU A 556 5.31 7.67 -1.38
N GLY A 557 5.48 7.63 -2.71
CA GLY A 557 6.79 7.47 -3.35
C GLY A 557 7.29 6.03 -3.48
N LYS A 558 6.51 5.01 -3.09
CA LYS A 558 6.80 3.59 -3.33
C LYS A 558 5.83 2.95 -4.34
N PRO A 559 6.20 1.84 -5.00
CA PRO A 559 5.31 1.09 -5.89
C PRO A 559 4.23 0.30 -5.11
N THR A 560 3.19 -0.15 -5.81
CA THR A 560 1.94 -0.70 -5.23
C THR A 560 2.10 -1.95 -4.36
N CYS A 561 3.07 -2.81 -4.64
CA CYS A 561 3.45 -3.96 -3.81
C CYS A 561 4.01 -3.58 -2.42
N CYS A 562 4.44 -2.33 -2.23
CA CYS A 562 5.04 -1.82 -1.00
C CYS A 562 4.02 -1.03 -0.18
N PHE A 563 3.15 -1.74 0.53
CA PHE A 563 2.14 -1.18 1.43
C PHE A 563 2.59 -1.21 2.89
N GLU A 564 2.05 -0.34 3.72
CA GLU A 564 2.06 -0.52 5.18
C GLU A 564 0.71 -1.09 5.64
N CYS A 565 0.68 -1.87 6.72
CA CYS A 565 -0.58 -2.38 7.27
C CYS A 565 -1.15 -1.36 8.25
N VAL A 566 -2.30 -0.78 7.90
CA VAL A 566 -2.98 0.27 8.66
C VAL A 566 -4.23 -0.33 9.30
N GLU A 567 -4.45 -0.05 10.57
CA GLU A 567 -5.64 -0.49 11.31
C GLU A 567 -6.92 0.06 10.66
N CYS A 568 -7.99 -0.74 10.69
CA CYS A 568 -9.29 -0.31 10.16
C CYS A 568 -9.87 0.85 11.01
N PRO A 569 -10.64 1.78 10.39
CA PRO A 569 -11.36 2.80 11.12
C PRO A 569 -12.38 2.25 12.13
N ASP A 570 -12.74 3.09 13.11
CA ASP A 570 -13.87 2.85 14.00
C ASP A 570 -15.18 2.63 13.22
N GLY A 571 -15.89 1.54 13.52
CA GLY A 571 -17.09 1.13 12.79
C GLY A 571 -16.83 0.36 11.48
N GLU A 572 -15.58 0.13 11.10
CA GLU A 572 -15.15 -0.74 9.99
C GLU A 572 -14.36 -1.95 10.52
N TYR A 573 -14.35 -3.04 9.74
CA TYR A 573 -13.66 -4.30 10.10
C TYR A 573 -12.99 -4.98 8.90
N SER A 574 -12.10 -5.92 9.19
CA SER A 574 -11.40 -6.77 8.22
C SER A 574 -11.19 -8.15 8.86
N ASP A 575 -11.83 -9.20 8.33
CA ASP A 575 -11.69 -10.58 8.82
C ASP A 575 -10.74 -11.45 7.98
N GLU A 576 -10.48 -11.06 6.73
CA GLU A 576 -9.48 -11.69 5.86
C GLU A 576 -8.04 -11.21 6.13
N THR A 577 -7.06 -12.05 5.81
CA THR A 577 -5.65 -11.64 5.73
C THR A 577 -5.36 -10.94 4.41
N ASP A 578 -4.51 -9.92 4.45
CA ASP A 578 -3.99 -9.14 3.33
C ASP A 578 -5.03 -8.28 2.57
N ALA A 579 -6.10 -7.92 3.26
CA ALA A 579 -7.21 -7.10 2.76
C ALA A 579 -6.77 -5.72 2.21
N SER A 580 -7.34 -5.33 1.06
CA SER A 580 -7.06 -4.03 0.42
C SER A 580 -7.88 -2.86 1.00
N ALA A 581 -9.01 -3.15 1.63
CA ALA A 581 -9.92 -2.20 2.26
C ALA A 581 -10.57 -2.84 3.50
N CYS A 582 -11.27 -2.05 4.30
CA CYS A 582 -12.10 -2.53 5.40
C CYS A 582 -13.58 -2.42 5.01
N ASP A 583 -14.42 -3.34 5.50
CA ASP A 583 -15.86 -3.31 5.29
C ASP A 583 -16.57 -2.62 6.47
N LYS A 584 -17.68 -1.92 6.21
CA LYS A 584 -18.41 -1.19 7.24
C LYS A 584 -19.38 -2.09 8.02
N CYS A 585 -19.37 -2.01 9.34
CA CYS A 585 -20.31 -2.75 10.19
C CYS A 585 -21.78 -2.30 9.98
N PRO A 586 -22.77 -3.20 10.08
CA PRO A 586 -24.20 -2.85 10.01
C PRO A 586 -24.66 -1.92 11.15
N ASP A 587 -25.73 -1.14 10.95
CA ASP A 587 -26.12 -0.01 11.82
C ASP A 587 -26.31 -0.34 13.32
N ASP A 588 -26.87 -1.52 13.65
CA ASP A 588 -27.07 -2.01 15.03
C ASP A 588 -25.77 -2.54 15.69
N PHE A 589 -24.66 -2.60 14.93
CA PHE A 589 -23.38 -3.17 15.32
C PHE A 589 -22.23 -2.13 15.24
N TRP A 590 -21.08 -2.51 15.79
CA TRP A 590 -19.87 -1.71 15.93
C TRP A 590 -18.63 -2.60 15.80
N SER A 591 -17.46 -2.06 15.44
CA SER A 591 -16.21 -2.82 15.40
C SER A 591 -15.78 -3.25 16.81
N ASN A 592 -15.20 -4.44 16.96
CA ASN A 592 -14.49 -4.83 18.18
C ASN A 592 -13.14 -4.09 18.28
N GLU A 593 -12.49 -4.10 19.45
CA GLU A 593 -11.20 -3.42 19.71
C GLU A 593 -10.07 -3.80 18.73
N ASN A 594 -10.15 -4.97 18.09
CA ASN A 594 -9.18 -5.45 17.10
C ASN A 594 -9.66 -5.27 15.65
N HIS A 595 -10.80 -4.60 15.40
CA HIS A 595 -11.44 -4.38 14.09
C HIS A 595 -11.55 -5.63 13.19
N THR A 596 -11.71 -6.81 13.80
CA THR A 596 -11.80 -8.13 13.15
C THR A 596 -13.22 -8.64 13.03
N SER A 597 -14.19 -8.05 13.74
CA SER A 597 -15.59 -8.48 13.72
C SER A 597 -16.52 -7.41 14.29
N CYS A 598 -17.80 -7.45 13.88
CA CYS A 598 -18.83 -6.53 14.37
C CYS A 598 -19.57 -7.10 15.60
N ILE A 599 -19.56 -6.35 16.71
CA ILE A 599 -20.28 -6.61 17.97
C ILE A 599 -21.54 -5.73 18.06
N ALA A 600 -22.56 -6.12 18.82
CA ALA A 600 -23.80 -5.35 18.94
C ALA A 600 -23.62 -4.14 19.88
N LYS A 601 -24.16 -2.97 19.50
CA LYS A 601 -24.06 -1.72 20.29
C LYS A 601 -24.80 -1.80 21.64
N GLU A 602 -24.28 -1.11 22.65
CA GLU A 602 -24.93 -1.01 23.96
C GLU A 602 -26.17 -0.10 23.93
N ILE A 603 -27.09 -0.28 24.88
CA ILE A 603 -28.40 0.40 24.89
C ILE A 603 -28.59 1.20 26.19
N GLU A 604 -28.59 2.54 26.10
CA GLU A 604 -28.78 3.42 27.25
C GLU A 604 -30.21 4.00 27.38
N PHE A 605 -30.71 4.01 28.62
CA PHE A 605 -31.93 4.69 29.05
C PHE A 605 -31.87 5.01 30.56
N LEU A 606 -32.75 5.90 31.04
CA LEU A 606 -32.83 6.28 32.47
C LEU A 606 -33.42 5.14 33.32
N ALA A 607 -32.56 4.24 33.80
CA ALA A 607 -32.98 3.01 34.48
C ALA A 607 -33.34 3.22 35.97
N TRP A 608 -34.23 2.37 36.49
CA TRP A 608 -34.62 2.34 37.90
C TRP A 608 -33.46 2.06 38.86
N THR A 609 -32.38 1.44 38.35
CA THR A 609 -31.15 1.06 39.07
C THR A 609 -30.08 2.15 39.08
N GLU A 610 -30.18 3.18 38.22
CA GLU A 610 -29.21 4.27 38.21
C GLU A 610 -29.38 5.20 39.43
N PRO A 611 -28.30 5.82 39.95
CA PRO A 611 -28.37 6.72 41.11
C PRO A 611 -29.39 7.86 40.95
N PHE A 612 -29.56 8.40 39.75
CA PHE A 612 -30.57 9.43 39.46
C PHE A 612 -31.99 8.86 39.49
N GLY A 613 -32.25 7.71 38.85
CA GLY A 613 -33.55 7.04 38.88
C GLY A 613 -34.00 6.68 40.30
N ILE A 614 -33.08 6.15 41.11
CA ILE A 614 -33.31 5.86 42.54
C ILE A 614 -33.68 7.14 43.30
N ALA A 615 -32.88 8.21 43.18
CA ALA A 615 -33.09 9.46 43.91
C ALA A 615 -34.45 10.11 43.58
N LEU A 616 -34.82 10.19 42.31
CA LEU A 616 -36.09 10.78 41.87
C LEU A 616 -37.29 9.95 42.36
N THR A 617 -37.18 8.61 42.31
CA THR A 617 -38.20 7.69 42.84
C THR A 617 -38.44 7.89 44.33
N LEU A 618 -37.37 8.03 45.13
CA LEU A 618 -37.49 8.27 46.58
C LEU A 618 -38.21 9.60 46.89
N PHE A 619 -37.92 10.67 46.15
CA PHE A 619 -38.63 11.94 46.33
C PHE A 619 -40.10 11.89 45.90
N ALA A 620 -40.43 11.16 44.84
CA ALA A 620 -41.82 10.94 44.41
C ALA A 620 -42.62 10.18 45.48
N VAL A 621 -42.09 9.06 45.98
CA VAL A 621 -42.71 8.23 47.03
C VAL A 621 -42.88 9.02 48.34
N LEU A 622 -41.89 9.84 48.73
CA LEU A 622 -42.00 10.74 49.87
C LEU A 622 -43.13 11.78 49.69
N GLY A 623 -43.29 12.33 48.49
CA GLY A 623 -44.38 13.25 48.14
C GLY A 623 -45.77 12.60 48.22
N ILE A 624 -45.90 11.37 47.72
CA ILE A 624 -47.11 10.54 47.86
C ILE A 624 -47.45 10.33 49.34
N PHE A 625 -46.49 9.85 50.14
CA PHE A 625 -46.69 9.56 51.57
C PHE A 625 -47.10 10.81 52.38
N LEU A 626 -46.40 11.93 52.18
CA LEU A 626 -46.72 13.19 52.85
C LEU A 626 -48.10 13.72 52.45
N THR A 627 -48.47 13.62 51.17
CA THR A 627 -49.80 14.05 50.68
C THR A 627 -50.92 13.18 51.25
N ALA A 628 -50.72 11.86 51.27
CA ALA A 628 -51.66 10.91 51.88
C ALA A 628 -51.83 11.13 53.39
N PHE A 629 -50.75 11.41 54.11
CA PHE A 629 -50.80 11.79 55.54
C PHE A 629 -51.63 13.06 55.77
N VAL A 630 -51.39 14.13 54.99
CA VAL A 630 -52.16 15.38 55.08
C VAL A 630 -53.65 15.14 54.77
N LEU A 631 -53.97 14.32 53.77
CA LEU A 631 -55.34 13.93 53.45
C LEU A 631 -56.00 13.15 54.61
N GLY A 632 -55.30 12.19 55.21
CA GLY A 632 -55.75 11.45 56.39
C GLY A 632 -56.07 12.37 57.57
N VAL A 633 -55.21 13.36 57.84
CA VAL A 633 -55.46 14.40 58.87
C VAL A 633 -56.72 15.21 58.54
N PHE A 634 -56.89 15.65 57.29
CA PHE A 634 -58.07 16.43 56.87
C PHE A 634 -59.38 15.62 56.87
N ILE A 635 -59.32 14.30 56.70
CA ILE A 635 -60.47 13.39 56.84
C ILE A 635 -60.79 13.16 58.32
N LYS A 636 -59.80 12.79 59.15
CA LYS A 636 -59.96 12.53 60.59
C LYS A 636 -60.51 13.76 61.33
N PHE A 637 -60.01 14.96 61.01
CA PHE A 637 -60.42 16.22 61.63
C PHE A 637 -61.49 17.00 60.83
N ARG A 638 -62.26 16.33 59.93
CA ARG A 638 -63.28 16.96 59.05
C ARG A 638 -64.31 17.84 59.76
N ASN A 639 -64.51 17.62 61.07
CA ASN A 639 -65.48 18.35 61.88
C ASN A 639 -64.96 19.65 62.49
N THR A 640 -63.66 19.93 62.45
CA THR A 640 -63.04 21.13 63.04
C THR A 640 -63.44 22.43 62.29
N PRO A 641 -63.48 23.59 62.97
CA PRO A 641 -63.82 24.86 62.34
C PRO A 641 -62.80 25.26 61.25
N ILE A 642 -61.52 24.93 61.38
CA ILE A 642 -60.47 25.24 60.39
C ILE A 642 -60.73 24.51 59.05
N VAL A 643 -61.01 23.21 59.09
CA VAL A 643 -61.32 22.42 57.87
C VAL A 643 -62.67 22.84 57.28
N LYS A 644 -63.67 23.17 58.11
CA LYS A 644 -64.97 23.67 57.65
C LYS A 644 -64.90 25.05 56.99
N ALA A 645 -64.12 25.99 57.55
CA ALA A 645 -63.97 27.34 56.98
C ALA A 645 -63.31 27.32 55.59
N THR A 646 -62.34 26.43 55.39
CA THR A 646 -61.47 26.43 54.20
C THR A 646 -62.00 25.61 53.01
N ASN A 647 -63.28 25.21 53.08
CA ASN A 647 -64.00 24.30 52.18
C ASN A 647 -63.32 22.92 52.06
N ARG A 648 -63.88 21.94 52.78
CA ARG A 648 -63.31 20.59 52.88
C ARG A 648 -63.27 19.87 51.52
N GLU A 649 -64.32 19.99 50.71
CA GLU A 649 -64.44 19.18 49.48
C GLU A 649 -63.44 19.65 48.40
N LEU A 650 -63.26 20.97 48.22
CA LEU A 650 -62.20 21.52 47.36
C LEU A 650 -60.80 21.25 47.91
N SER A 651 -60.65 21.09 49.23
CA SER A 651 -59.37 20.72 49.85
C SER A 651 -59.06 19.23 49.66
N TYR A 652 -60.08 18.36 49.65
CA TYR A 652 -59.93 16.95 49.30
C TYR A 652 -59.56 16.76 47.82
N LEU A 653 -60.23 17.46 46.89
CA LEU A 653 -59.85 17.42 45.46
C LEU A 653 -58.42 17.94 45.23
N LEU A 654 -58.01 19.02 45.91
CA LEU A 654 -56.65 19.56 45.79
C LEU A 654 -55.57 18.57 46.29
N LEU A 655 -55.82 17.88 47.40
CA LEU A 655 -54.92 16.85 47.92
C LEU A 655 -54.90 15.60 47.03
N PHE A 656 -56.05 15.20 46.47
CA PHE A 656 -56.13 14.13 45.48
C PHE A 656 -55.32 14.48 44.21
N SER A 657 -55.44 15.70 43.68
CA SER A 657 -54.66 16.13 42.52
C SER A 657 -53.15 16.16 42.77
N LEU A 658 -52.72 16.52 43.98
CA LEU A 658 -51.29 16.47 44.35
C LEU A 658 -50.79 15.01 44.45
N LEU A 659 -51.63 14.09 44.93
CA LEU A 659 -51.36 12.65 44.90
C LEU A 659 -51.16 12.17 43.44
N CYS A 660 -51.99 12.63 42.51
CA CYS A 660 -51.81 12.37 41.08
C CYS A 660 -50.52 12.99 40.52
N CYS A 661 -50.18 14.24 40.85
CA CYS A 661 -48.92 14.89 40.42
C CYS A 661 -47.65 14.14 40.88
N PHE A 662 -47.60 13.69 42.14
CA PHE A 662 -46.47 12.88 42.64
C PHE A 662 -46.46 11.45 42.09
N SER A 663 -47.60 10.94 41.62
CA SER A 663 -47.67 9.64 40.93
C SER A 663 -47.25 9.76 39.45
N SER A 664 -47.60 10.85 38.77
CA SER A 664 -47.33 11.02 37.33
C SER A 664 -45.84 11.10 36.99
N SER A 665 -45.00 11.55 37.94
CA SER A 665 -43.54 11.59 37.77
C SER A 665 -42.90 10.19 37.66
N LEU A 666 -43.56 9.14 38.16
CA LEU A 666 -43.03 7.78 38.09
C LEU A 666 -43.10 7.18 36.67
N PHE A 667 -43.99 7.67 35.80
CA PHE A 667 -44.09 7.18 34.41
C PHE A 667 -42.92 7.59 33.51
N PHE A 668 -42.09 8.54 33.96
CA PHE A 668 -40.93 9.06 33.22
C PHE A 668 -39.64 8.27 33.49
N ILE A 669 -39.65 7.34 34.46
CA ILE A 669 -38.48 6.54 34.86
C ILE A 669 -38.63 5.12 34.30
N GLY A 670 -37.51 4.54 33.86
CA GLY A 670 -37.47 3.22 33.23
C GLY A 670 -37.65 3.25 31.72
N GLU A 671 -37.55 2.06 31.14
CA GLU A 671 -37.52 1.80 29.70
C GLU A 671 -38.69 2.50 28.97
N PRO A 672 -38.42 3.34 27.95
CA PRO A 672 -39.43 4.13 27.25
C PRO A 672 -40.24 3.26 26.27
N GLN A 673 -41.10 2.42 26.83
CA GLN A 673 -42.08 1.65 26.08
C GLN A 673 -43.18 2.56 25.52
N ASP A 674 -43.73 2.22 24.36
CA ASP A 674 -44.63 3.07 23.57
C ASP A 674 -45.89 3.54 24.34
N TRP A 675 -46.43 2.68 25.20
CA TRP A 675 -47.55 3.01 26.09
C TRP A 675 -47.17 3.95 27.25
N THR A 676 -45.90 3.96 27.68
CA THR A 676 -45.39 4.91 28.70
C THR A 676 -45.26 6.30 28.09
N CYS A 677 -44.69 6.42 26.88
CA CYS A 677 -44.52 7.69 26.17
C CYS A 677 -45.87 8.41 26.01
N ARG A 678 -46.91 7.68 25.56
CA ARG A 678 -48.27 8.20 25.40
C ARG A 678 -48.96 8.60 26.73
N LEU A 679 -48.46 8.15 27.89
CA LEU A 679 -49.06 8.41 29.20
C LEU A 679 -48.34 9.52 30.00
N ARG A 680 -47.01 9.65 29.85
CA ARG A 680 -46.13 10.59 30.58
C ARG A 680 -46.70 12.01 30.64
N GLN A 681 -46.75 12.70 29.50
CA GLN A 681 -47.14 14.11 29.43
C GLN A 681 -48.64 14.37 29.74
N PRO A 682 -49.60 13.57 29.24
CA PRO A 682 -51.02 13.77 29.58
C PRO A 682 -51.34 13.58 31.05
N ALA A 683 -50.75 12.57 31.71
CA ALA A 683 -50.97 12.30 33.14
C ALA A 683 -50.43 13.44 34.01
N PHE A 684 -49.27 13.98 33.67
CA PHE A 684 -48.72 15.20 34.26
C PHE A 684 -49.68 16.40 34.08
N GLY A 685 -49.99 16.78 32.83
CA GLY A 685 -50.71 18.02 32.54
C GLY A 685 -52.13 18.06 33.13
N ILE A 686 -52.88 16.96 33.04
CA ILE A 686 -54.24 16.88 33.60
C ILE A 686 -54.22 17.01 35.13
N SER A 687 -53.25 16.37 35.80
CA SER A 687 -53.10 16.45 37.27
C SER A 687 -52.79 17.87 37.74
N PHE A 688 -51.88 18.56 37.05
CA PHE A 688 -51.51 19.94 37.38
C PHE A 688 -52.63 20.95 37.10
N VAL A 689 -53.34 20.82 35.97
CA VAL A 689 -54.50 21.68 35.68
C VAL A 689 -55.60 21.47 36.72
N LEU A 690 -55.87 20.24 37.19
CA LEU A 690 -56.82 19.99 38.27
C LEU A 690 -56.40 20.70 39.57
N CYS A 691 -55.13 20.58 39.95
CA CYS A 691 -54.55 21.25 41.11
C CYS A 691 -54.70 22.78 41.05
N ILE A 692 -54.26 23.40 39.94
CA ILE A 692 -54.34 24.86 39.74
C ILE A 692 -55.80 25.32 39.67
N SER A 693 -56.69 24.56 39.02
CA SER A 693 -58.13 24.86 38.96
C SER A 693 -58.76 24.91 40.35
N CYS A 694 -58.45 23.94 41.22
CA CYS A 694 -58.92 23.95 42.61
C CYS A 694 -58.43 25.19 43.38
N ILE A 695 -57.19 25.66 43.16
CA ILE A 695 -56.64 26.86 43.80
C ILE A 695 -57.30 28.14 43.22
N LEU A 696 -57.53 28.20 41.91
CA LEU A 696 -58.21 29.30 41.23
C LEU A 696 -59.65 29.50 41.73
N VAL A 697 -60.45 28.43 41.78
CA VAL A 697 -61.83 28.51 42.29
C VAL A 697 -61.86 28.88 43.77
N LYS A 698 -60.92 28.36 44.56
CA LYS A 698 -60.78 28.67 45.99
C LYS A 698 -60.37 30.13 46.25
N THR A 699 -59.47 30.70 45.45
CA THR A 699 -59.05 32.11 45.57
C THR A 699 -60.13 33.08 45.05
N ASN A 700 -60.79 32.75 43.93
CA ASN A 700 -61.91 33.53 43.40
C ASN A 700 -63.08 33.61 44.40
N ARG A 701 -63.42 32.49 45.07
CA ARG A 701 -64.39 32.46 46.18
C ARG A 701 -64.01 33.43 47.31
N VAL A 702 -62.74 33.52 47.67
CA VAL A 702 -62.28 34.45 48.73
C VAL A 702 -62.45 35.90 48.27
N LEU A 703 -62.05 36.26 47.04
CA LEU A 703 -62.21 37.61 46.52
C LEU A 703 -63.68 38.08 46.48
N LEU A 704 -64.57 37.25 45.95
CA LEU A 704 -65.97 37.63 45.76
C LEU A 704 -66.74 37.79 47.08
N VAL A 705 -66.30 37.12 48.15
CA VAL A 705 -66.83 37.34 49.52
C VAL A 705 -66.46 38.71 50.09
N PHE A 706 -65.43 39.39 49.57
CA PHE A 706 -64.93 40.67 50.11
C PHE A 706 -65.00 41.88 49.16
N GLU A 707 -64.93 41.71 47.82
CA GLU A 707 -64.97 42.84 46.86
C GLU A 707 -66.35 43.08 46.20
N ALA A 708 -67.30 42.14 46.29
CA ALA A 708 -68.55 42.21 45.52
C ALA A 708 -69.59 43.22 46.08
N LYS A 709 -69.65 44.42 45.49
CA LYS A 709 -70.72 45.43 45.73
C LYS A 709 -72.02 45.10 44.99
N ILE A 710 -72.64 43.95 45.25
CA ILE A 710 -73.86 43.50 44.56
C ILE A 710 -74.92 43.06 45.60
N PRO A 711 -76.23 43.37 45.43
CA PRO A 711 -77.26 43.05 46.41
C PRO A 711 -77.37 41.54 46.71
N THR A 712 -77.58 41.23 47.99
CA THR A 712 -77.31 39.91 48.60
C THR A 712 -78.37 38.82 48.33
N SER A 713 -79.49 39.14 47.67
CA SER A 713 -80.60 38.21 47.44
C SER A 713 -80.30 37.17 46.35
N PHE A 714 -79.78 37.59 45.20
CA PHE A 714 -79.61 36.71 44.02
C PHE A 714 -78.41 35.77 44.17
N HIS A 715 -77.30 36.28 44.71
CA HIS A 715 -76.03 35.55 44.85
C HIS A 715 -76.18 34.23 45.60
N ARG A 716 -76.95 34.21 46.71
CA ARG A 716 -77.07 33.04 47.60
C ARG A 716 -77.78 31.83 46.97
N LYS A 717 -78.52 32.00 45.86
CA LYS A 717 -79.24 30.91 45.18
C LYS A 717 -78.48 30.34 43.97
N TRP A 718 -77.57 31.12 43.36
CA TRP A 718 -76.78 30.69 42.19
C TRP A 718 -75.37 30.22 42.57
N TRP A 719 -74.72 30.84 43.56
CA TRP A 719 -73.38 30.46 44.04
C TRP A 719 -73.40 29.27 45.02
N GLY A 720 -73.99 28.16 44.58
CA GLY A 720 -73.97 26.87 45.27
C GLY A 720 -72.63 26.12 45.14
N LEU A 721 -72.49 25.03 45.88
CA LEU A 721 -71.28 24.18 45.85
C LEU A 721 -71.04 23.60 44.44
N ASN A 722 -72.12 23.23 43.75
CA ASN A 722 -72.10 22.63 42.41
C ASN A 722 -71.45 23.55 41.36
N LEU A 723 -71.61 24.88 41.46
CA LEU A 723 -71.01 25.84 40.53
C LEU A 723 -69.48 25.90 40.69
N GLN A 724 -68.95 25.64 41.90
CA GLN A 724 -67.51 25.59 42.15
C GLN A 724 -66.89 24.34 41.51
N PHE A 725 -67.55 23.18 41.61
CA PHE A 725 -67.11 21.97 40.92
C PHE A 725 -67.25 22.07 39.40
N LEU A 726 -68.33 22.66 38.89
CA LEU A 726 -68.51 22.90 37.46
C LEU A 726 -67.38 23.77 36.87
N LEU A 727 -66.93 24.80 37.59
CA LEU A 727 -65.81 25.64 37.15
C LEU A 727 -64.46 24.89 37.18
N VAL A 728 -64.19 24.05 38.19
CA VAL A 728 -63.00 23.17 38.19
C VAL A 728 -63.06 22.17 37.02
N PHE A 729 -64.23 21.56 36.80
CA PHE A 729 -64.45 20.59 35.72
C PHE A 729 -64.25 21.22 34.33
N LEU A 730 -64.78 22.42 34.09
CA LEU A 730 -64.61 23.11 32.80
C LEU A 730 -63.14 23.45 32.50
N CYS A 731 -62.36 23.89 33.49
CA CYS A 731 -60.92 24.13 33.31
C CYS A 731 -60.13 22.83 33.04
N THR A 732 -60.47 21.73 33.72
CA THR A 732 -59.82 20.42 33.49
C THR A 732 -60.25 19.77 32.18
N PHE A 733 -61.51 19.93 31.77
CA PHE A 733 -62.03 19.40 30.51
C PHE A 733 -61.31 19.98 29.30
N MET A 734 -60.98 21.28 29.31
CA MET A 734 -60.18 21.90 28.25
C MET A 734 -58.79 21.25 28.13
N GLN A 735 -58.13 20.91 29.24
CA GLN A 735 -56.85 20.20 29.20
C GLN A 735 -56.99 18.76 28.68
N ILE A 736 -58.07 18.06 29.04
CA ILE A 736 -58.36 16.72 28.51
C ILE A 736 -58.56 16.77 26.99
N VAL A 737 -59.25 17.78 26.46
CA VAL A 737 -59.42 17.99 25.01
C VAL A 737 -58.06 18.26 24.32
N ILE A 738 -57.20 19.10 24.91
CA ILE A 738 -55.84 19.34 24.38
C ILE A 738 -55.03 18.04 24.32
N CYS A 739 -55.03 17.23 25.38
CA CYS A 739 -54.34 15.95 25.41
C CYS A 739 -54.91 14.95 24.38
N ALA A 740 -56.25 14.89 24.23
CA ALA A 740 -56.91 13.99 23.29
C ALA A 740 -56.61 14.35 21.82
N ILE A 741 -56.52 15.65 21.50
CA ILE A 741 -56.12 16.11 20.17
C ILE A 741 -54.66 15.71 19.89
N TRP A 742 -53.73 15.97 20.82
CA TRP A 742 -52.31 15.59 20.67
C TRP A 742 -52.14 14.09 20.42
N LEU A 743 -52.74 13.24 21.26
CA LEU A 743 -52.66 11.77 21.13
C LEU A 743 -53.31 11.25 19.84
N TYR A 744 -54.20 12.02 19.19
CA TYR A 744 -54.78 11.68 17.89
C TYR A 744 -53.92 12.16 16.71
N THR A 745 -53.35 13.37 16.78
CA THR A 745 -52.62 13.97 15.65
C THR A 745 -51.14 13.60 15.59
N ALA A 746 -50.51 13.39 16.74
CA ALA A 746 -49.07 13.13 16.86
C ALA A 746 -48.77 12.41 18.20
N PRO A 747 -49.22 11.15 18.39
CA PRO A 747 -48.96 10.40 19.62
C PRO A 747 -47.45 10.23 19.85
N PRO A 748 -46.94 10.48 21.08
CA PRO A 748 -45.56 10.17 21.43
C PRO A 748 -45.26 8.67 21.28
N SER A 749 -44.06 8.34 20.82
CA SER A 749 -43.61 6.96 20.60
C SER A 749 -42.19 6.74 21.12
N SER A 750 -41.81 5.49 21.32
CA SER A 750 -40.40 5.12 21.53
C SER A 750 -39.60 5.41 20.26
N TYR A 751 -38.41 5.99 20.39
CA TYR A 751 -37.46 6.25 19.31
C TYR A 751 -36.06 5.79 19.76
N ARG A 752 -35.39 5.01 18.91
CA ARG A 752 -33.97 4.69 19.03
C ARG A 752 -33.22 5.72 18.20
N ASN A 753 -32.26 6.43 18.81
CA ASN A 753 -31.43 7.34 18.03
C ASN A 753 -30.20 6.60 17.51
N HIS A 754 -30.02 6.59 16.18
CA HIS A 754 -28.88 6.02 15.48
C HIS A 754 -27.98 7.13 14.87
N GLU A 755 -28.30 8.42 15.07
CA GLU A 755 -27.61 9.57 14.45
C GLU A 755 -26.35 10.04 15.21
N LEU A 756 -25.88 9.27 16.21
CA LEU A 756 -24.61 9.49 16.90
C LEU A 756 -23.68 8.32 16.56
N GLU A 757 -22.46 8.65 16.13
CA GLU A 757 -21.44 7.69 15.65
C GLU A 757 -20.73 6.96 16.81
N ASP A 758 -21.37 6.90 17.98
CA ASP A 758 -20.87 6.30 19.21
C ASP A 758 -21.28 4.80 19.33
N GLU A 759 -20.62 4.09 20.25
CA GLU A 759 -20.87 2.70 20.66
C GLU A 759 -22.29 2.45 21.24
N ILE A 760 -23.07 3.51 21.48
CA ILE A 760 -24.27 3.53 22.35
C ILE A 760 -25.52 3.98 21.60
N ILE A 761 -26.56 3.14 21.60
CA ILE A 761 -27.91 3.47 21.12
C ILE A 761 -28.76 4.03 22.28
N PHE A 762 -29.12 5.31 22.20
CA PHE A 762 -30.05 5.92 23.15
C PHE A 762 -31.51 5.62 22.78
N ILE A 763 -32.29 5.06 23.71
CA ILE A 763 -33.75 4.96 23.55
C ILE A 763 -34.45 6.07 24.35
N THR A 764 -35.30 6.84 23.66
CA THR A 764 -36.04 7.97 24.24
C THR A 764 -37.50 7.97 23.81
N CYS A 765 -38.36 8.75 24.47
CA CYS A 765 -39.70 9.03 23.96
C CYS A 765 -39.63 10.24 23.03
N HIS A 766 -39.94 10.07 21.74
CA HIS A 766 -40.11 11.18 20.83
C HIS A 766 -41.53 11.75 20.98
N GLU A 767 -41.65 13.02 21.36
CA GLU A 767 -42.91 13.68 21.71
C GLU A 767 -43.86 13.95 20.51
N GLY A 768 -43.41 13.66 19.29
CA GLY A 768 -44.19 13.76 18.05
C GLY A 768 -44.47 15.20 17.57
N SER A 769 -44.78 16.13 18.48
CA SER A 769 -45.01 17.53 18.15
C SER A 769 -44.65 18.48 19.30
N LEU A 770 -43.55 19.23 19.14
CA LEU A 770 -43.13 20.29 20.07
C LEU A 770 -44.23 21.35 20.27
N MET A 771 -45.05 21.61 19.24
CA MET A 771 -46.18 22.54 19.30
C MET A 771 -47.31 22.04 20.21
N ALA A 772 -47.52 20.72 20.31
CA ALA A 772 -48.53 20.13 21.18
C ALA A 772 -48.07 20.13 22.65
N LEU A 773 -46.82 19.74 22.92
CA LEU A 773 -46.17 19.89 24.23
C LEU A 773 -46.21 21.35 24.71
N GLY A 774 -45.81 22.29 23.85
CA GLY A 774 -45.88 23.73 24.11
C GLY A 774 -47.30 24.23 24.40
N SER A 775 -48.33 23.63 23.77
CA SER A 775 -49.74 23.96 24.03
C SER A 775 -50.22 23.47 25.40
N LEU A 776 -49.81 22.27 25.84
CA LEU A 776 -50.13 21.72 27.16
C LEU A 776 -49.48 22.55 28.29
N ILE A 777 -48.19 22.86 28.15
CA ILE A 777 -47.46 23.70 29.11
C ILE A 777 -48.02 25.14 29.08
N GLY A 778 -48.31 25.67 27.89
CA GLY A 778 -48.88 27.00 27.69
C GLY A 778 -50.23 27.20 28.38
N TYR A 779 -51.16 26.25 28.25
CA TYR A 779 -52.45 26.31 28.96
C TYR A 779 -52.27 26.28 30.48
N THR A 780 -51.39 25.39 30.97
CA THR A 780 -51.08 25.25 32.40
C THR A 780 -50.49 26.55 32.98
N CYS A 781 -49.55 27.18 32.28
CA CYS A 781 -48.95 28.46 32.66
C CYS A 781 -49.94 29.64 32.57
N LEU A 782 -50.84 29.66 31.58
CA LEU A 782 -51.90 30.66 31.47
C LEU A 782 -52.87 30.57 32.67
N LEU A 783 -53.29 29.37 33.03
CA LEU A 783 -54.17 29.13 34.18
C LEU A 783 -53.48 29.50 35.50
N ALA A 784 -52.19 29.20 35.64
CA ALA A 784 -51.37 29.64 36.76
C ALA A 784 -51.26 31.18 36.84
N ALA A 785 -51.18 31.88 35.70
CA ALA A 785 -51.08 33.34 35.67
C ALA A 785 -52.38 34.01 36.12
N ILE A 786 -53.52 33.49 35.65
CA ILE A 786 -54.86 33.90 36.10
C ILE A 786 -55.02 33.64 37.61
N CYS A 787 -54.60 32.47 38.09
CA CYS A 787 -54.60 32.13 39.51
C CYS A 787 -53.71 33.07 40.34
N PHE A 788 -52.49 33.34 39.89
CA PHE A 788 -51.57 34.28 40.55
C PHE A 788 -52.13 35.71 40.59
N PHE A 789 -52.78 36.19 39.53
CA PHE A 789 -53.42 37.51 39.51
C PHE A 789 -54.52 37.65 40.56
N PHE A 790 -55.43 36.67 40.65
CA PHE A 790 -56.48 36.66 41.67
C PHE A 790 -55.90 36.50 43.08
N ALA A 791 -54.94 35.59 43.27
CA ALA A 791 -54.25 35.42 44.53
C ALA A 791 -53.52 36.72 44.95
N PHE A 792 -52.87 37.42 44.02
CA PHE A 792 -52.20 38.70 44.27
C PHE A 792 -53.17 39.80 44.68
N LYS A 793 -54.34 39.91 44.04
CA LYS A 793 -55.43 40.79 44.52
C LYS A 793 -55.81 40.45 45.96
N SER A 794 -55.94 39.17 46.29
CA SER A 794 -56.36 38.73 47.63
C SER A 794 -55.37 39.10 48.76
N ARG A 795 -54.11 39.44 48.43
CA ARG A 795 -53.14 40.01 49.40
C ARG A 795 -53.58 41.34 50.04
N LYS A 796 -54.48 42.08 49.39
CA LYS A 796 -54.98 43.38 49.90
C LYS A 796 -56.11 43.24 50.92
N LEU A 797 -56.53 42.02 51.22
CA LEU A 797 -57.54 41.70 52.23
C LEU A 797 -56.95 41.78 53.66
N PRO A 798 -57.80 41.91 54.71
CA PRO A 798 -57.33 42.10 56.08
C PRO A 798 -56.50 40.93 56.62
N GLU A 799 -55.45 41.21 57.37
CA GLU A 799 -54.35 40.27 57.64
C GLU A 799 -54.68 39.04 58.50
N ASN A 800 -55.89 38.93 59.04
CA ASN A 800 -56.29 37.80 59.87
C ASN A 800 -56.49 36.48 59.07
N PHE A 801 -56.41 36.52 57.73
CA PHE A 801 -56.38 35.33 56.87
C PHE A 801 -55.07 35.23 56.07
N ASN A 802 -53.99 34.77 56.73
CA ASN A 802 -52.69 34.56 56.10
C ASN A 802 -52.68 33.55 54.93
N GLU A 803 -53.74 32.74 54.75
CA GLU A 803 -53.88 31.78 53.64
C GLU A 803 -53.69 32.43 52.25
N ALA A 804 -54.16 33.66 52.05
CA ALA A 804 -53.95 34.41 50.80
C ALA A 804 -52.45 34.66 50.50
N LYS A 805 -51.67 35.00 51.53
CA LYS A 805 -50.22 35.22 51.40
C LYS A 805 -49.51 33.91 51.01
N PHE A 806 -49.83 32.80 51.67
CA PHE A 806 -49.25 31.49 51.36
C PHE A 806 -49.60 30.98 49.95
N ILE A 807 -50.85 31.12 49.50
CA ILE A 807 -51.23 30.72 48.12
C ILE A 807 -50.43 31.51 47.09
N THR A 808 -50.23 32.82 47.26
CA THR A 808 -49.41 33.61 46.32
C THR A 808 -47.92 33.27 46.34
N PHE A 809 -47.39 32.79 47.47
CA PHE A 809 -46.00 32.34 47.54
C PHE A 809 -45.82 31.00 46.80
N SER A 810 -46.79 30.09 46.97
CA SER A 810 -46.90 28.83 46.23
C SER A 810 -46.94 29.04 44.72
N MET A 811 -47.81 29.94 44.24
CA MET A 811 -47.91 30.29 42.81
C MET A 811 -46.64 31.00 42.28
N LEU A 812 -45.88 31.70 43.13
CA LEU A 812 -44.60 32.30 42.74
C LEU A 812 -43.50 31.24 42.56
N ILE A 813 -43.42 30.26 43.47
CA ILE A 813 -42.50 29.10 43.34
C ILE A 813 -42.80 28.34 42.06
N PHE A 814 -44.08 28.09 41.76
CA PHE A 814 -44.51 27.43 40.53
C PHE A 814 -43.96 28.12 39.28
N PHE A 815 -44.05 29.45 39.19
CA PHE A 815 -43.49 30.20 38.05
C PHE A 815 -41.97 30.13 37.96
N ILE A 816 -41.25 30.18 39.09
CA ILE A 816 -39.78 30.08 39.08
C ILE A 816 -39.35 28.72 38.52
N VAL A 817 -39.99 27.62 38.95
CA VAL A 817 -39.70 26.27 38.46
C VAL A 817 -39.95 26.15 36.95
N TRP A 818 -41.12 26.57 36.46
CA TRP A 818 -41.46 26.42 35.03
C TRP A 818 -40.71 27.38 34.10
N ILE A 819 -40.24 28.53 34.59
CA ILE A 819 -39.35 29.41 33.82
C ILE A 819 -37.93 28.83 33.74
N SER A 820 -37.43 28.21 34.82
CA SER A 820 -36.13 27.52 34.83
C SER A 820 -36.13 26.20 34.06
N PHE A 821 -37.27 25.54 33.93
CA PHE A 821 -37.41 24.29 33.16
C PHE A 821 -37.08 24.47 31.67
N ILE A 822 -37.62 25.52 31.02
CA ILE A 822 -37.48 25.75 29.57
C ILE A 822 -36.03 25.71 29.07
N PRO A 823 -35.08 26.50 29.62
CA PRO A 823 -33.69 26.46 29.18
C PRO A 823 -32.98 25.14 29.56
N ALA A 824 -33.35 24.52 30.69
CA ALA A 824 -32.74 23.26 31.13
C ALA A 824 -33.16 22.08 30.25
N TYR A 825 -34.41 22.06 29.77
CA TYR A 825 -34.89 21.09 28.79
C TYR A 825 -34.15 21.25 27.44
N ALA A 826 -33.99 22.50 26.97
CA ALA A 826 -33.33 22.80 25.69
C ALA A 826 -31.79 22.64 25.71
N SER A 827 -31.16 22.54 26.88
CA SER A 827 -29.70 22.36 27.03
C SER A 827 -29.28 20.92 27.32
N THR A 828 -30.23 19.98 27.39
CA THR A 828 -30.00 18.60 27.85
C THR A 828 -30.29 17.62 26.71
N TYR A 829 -29.47 16.58 26.60
CA TYR A 829 -29.59 15.53 25.59
C TYR A 829 -29.56 14.13 26.24
N GLY A 830 -29.94 13.11 25.47
CA GLY A 830 -29.94 11.71 25.92
C GLY A 830 -30.85 11.44 27.14
N LYS A 831 -30.47 10.46 27.97
CA LYS A 831 -31.27 9.97 29.12
C LYS A 831 -31.61 11.03 30.18
N PHE A 832 -30.91 12.16 30.22
CA PHE A 832 -31.11 13.20 31.23
C PHE A 832 -32.32 14.11 31.00
N VAL A 833 -32.88 14.15 29.78
CA VAL A 833 -34.03 15.04 29.45
C VAL A 833 -35.23 14.77 30.37
N SER A 834 -35.66 13.51 30.49
CA SER A 834 -36.79 13.14 31.36
C SER A 834 -36.48 13.30 32.85
N ALA A 835 -35.22 13.28 33.26
CA ALA A 835 -34.85 13.58 34.65
C ALA A 835 -35.11 15.05 35.02
N VAL A 836 -34.84 15.99 34.09
CA VAL A 836 -35.12 17.43 34.28
C VAL A 836 -36.63 17.70 34.43
N GLU A 837 -37.47 17.01 33.65
CA GLU A 837 -38.94 17.08 33.76
C GLU A 837 -39.44 16.61 35.13
N VAL A 838 -38.97 15.46 35.60
CA VAL A 838 -39.34 14.92 36.91
C VAL A 838 -38.93 15.85 38.05
N ILE A 839 -37.73 16.46 37.97
CA ILE A 839 -37.28 17.46 38.96
C ILE A 839 -38.23 18.66 39.00
N ALA A 840 -38.66 19.18 37.85
CA ALA A 840 -39.62 20.30 37.79
C ALA A 840 -41.00 19.91 38.36
N ILE A 841 -41.51 18.73 38.00
CA ILE A 841 -42.78 18.18 38.51
C ILE A 841 -42.76 18.04 40.04
N LEU A 842 -41.69 17.48 40.60
CA LEU A 842 -41.54 17.28 42.04
C LEU A 842 -41.39 18.61 42.78
N ALA A 843 -40.53 19.52 42.31
CA ALA A 843 -40.30 20.82 42.94
C ALA A 843 -41.59 21.67 42.99
N ALA A 844 -42.36 21.70 41.89
CA ALA A 844 -43.65 22.38 41.85
C ALA A 844 -44.66 21.75 42.82
N SER A 845 -44.75 20.41 42.86
CA SER A 845 -45.68 19.67 43.72
C SER A 845 -45.38 19.86 45.22
N PHE A 846 -44.12 19.81 45.62
CA PHE A 846 -43.70 20.11 46.99
C PHE A 846 -43.97 21.57 47.37
N GLY A 847 -43.72 22.52 46.46
CA GLY A 847 -44.05 23.94 46.65
C GLY A 847 -45.56 24.22 46.83
N LEU A 848 -46.42 23.39 46.23
CA LEU A 848 -47.88 23.42 46.39
C LEU A 848 -48.30 22.82 47.74
N LEU A 849 -47.83 21.62 48.07
CA LEU A 849 -48.15 20.91 49.32
C LEU A 849 -47.71 21.72 50.55
N ALA A 850 -46.44 22.16 50.59
CA ALA A 850 -45.86 22.85 51.73
C ALA A 850 -46.57 24.19 51.98
N CYS A 851 -46.70 25.05 50.98
CA CYS A 851 -47.27 26.39 51.18
C CYS A 851 -48.74 26.34 51.61
N ILE A 852 -49.56 25.48 51.00
CA ILE A 852 -51.02 25.51 51.17
C ILE A 852 -51.48 24.77 52.44
N PHE A 853 -50.77 23.69 52.83
CA PHE A 853 -51.23 22.79 53.89
C PHE A 853 -50.38 22.77 55.16
N PHE A 854 -49.07 23.03 55.12
CA PHE A 854 -48.17 22.90 56.28
C PHE A 854 -48.67 23.66 57.51
N ASN A 855 -48.97 24.96 57.35
CA ASN A 855 -49.46 25.80 58.44
C ASN A 855 -50.82 25.33 59.00
N LYS A 856 -51.69 24.74 58.16
CA LYS A 856 -52.99 24.21 58.60
C LYS A 856 -52.82 22.95 59.43
N VAL A 857 -52.01 22.01 58.97
CA VAL A 857 -51.68 20.77 59.69
C VAL A 857 -50.96 21.09 61.00
N TYR A 858 -50.04 22.05 60.98
CA TYR A 858 -49.35 22.55 62.18
C TYR A 858 -50.33 23.09 63.24
N ILE A 859 -51.31 23.92 62.85
CA ILE A 859 -52.32 24.42 63.80
C ILE A 859 -53.24 23.28 64.30
N ILE A 860 -53.68 22.39 63.41
CA ILE A 860 -54.59 21.28 63.75
C ILE A 860 -53.95 20.29 64.74
N LEU A 861 -52.66 19.97 64.58
CA LEU A 861 -51.95 18.99 65.42
C LEU A 861 -51.25 19.62 66.63
N PHE A 862 -50.56 20.75 66.47
CA PHE A 862 -49.67 21.31 67.50
C PHE A 862 -50.20 22.56 68.22
N LYS A 863 -51.29 23.20 67.74
CA LYS A 863 -51.95 24.30 68.49
C LYS A 863 -53.49 24.17 68.55
N PRO A 864 -54.03 23.13 69.21
CA PRO A 864 -55.49 22.91 69.34
C PRO A 864 -56.27 24.08 69.94
N SER A 865 -55.64 24.89 70.81
CA SER A 865 -56.26 26.06 71.45
C SER A 865 -56.80 27.10 70.47
N ARG A 866 -56.26 27.18 69.25
CA ARG A 866 -56.69 28.12 68.20
C ARG A 866 -57.75 27.52 67.25
N ASN A 867 -58.31 26.36 67.60
CA ASN A 867 -59.26 25.60 66.81
C ASN A 867 -60.70 25.69 67.36
N THR A 868 -61.01 26.78 68.09
CA THR A 868 -62.32 27.05 68.69
C THR A 868 -63.19 27.93 67.78
N ILE A 869 -64.52 27.85 67.96
CA ILE A 869 -65.47 28.65 67.15
C ILE A 869 -65.40 30.14 67.51
N GLU A 870 -64.99 30.45 68.74
CA GLU A 870 -65.03 31.79 69.34
C GLU A 870 -63.88 32.68 68.85
N GLU A 871 -62.64 32.22 68.81
CA GLU A 871 -61.49 33.01 68.29
C GLU A 871 -61.72 33.37 66.81
N VAL A 872 -62.23 32.42 66.01
CA VAL A 872 -62.54 32.62 64.58
C VAL A 872 -63.68 33.64 64.38
N ARG A 873 -64.73 33.60 65.20
CA ARG A 873 -65.83 34.58 65.13
C ARG A 873 -65.44 35.95 65.65
N CYS A 874 -64.73 36.04 66.78
CA CYS A 874 -64.33 37.30 67.40
C CYS A 874 -63.40 38.12 66.47
N SER A 875 -62.44 37.45 65.83
CA SER A 875 -61.58 38.00 64.77
C SER A 875 -62.38 38.66 63.63
N THR A 876 -63.51 38.04 63.24
CA THR A 876 -64.38 38.56 62.17
C THR A 876 -65.22 39.76 62.64
N ALA A 877 -65.76 39.71 63.86
CA ALA A 877 -66.59 40.79 64.42
C ALA A 877 -65.79 42.07 64.71
N ALA A 878 -64.60 41.95 65.30
CA ALA A 878 -63.72 43.09 65.58
C ALA A 878 -63.32 43.84 64.29
N HIS A 879 -63.21 43.13 63.17
CA HIS A 879 -62.90 43.75 61.88
C HIS A 879 -64.05 44.61 61.33
N ALA A 880 -65.31 44.18 61.46
CA ALA A 880 -66.46 44.95 60.99
C ALA A 880 -66.54 46.34 61.63
N PHE A 881 -66.35 46.42 62.96
CA PHE A 881 -66.26 47.69 63.69
C PHE A 881 -65.06 48.54 63.24
N LYS A 882 -63.89 47.93 63.01
CA LYS A 882 -62.67 48.64 62.59
C LYS A 882 -62.75 49.22 61.17
N VAL A 883 -63.56 48.62 60.29
CA VAL A 883 -63.90 49.18 58.97
C VAL A 883 -64.91 50.33 59.09
N ALA A 884 -65.96 50.16 59.88
CA ALA A 884 -66.97 51.20 60.09
C ALA A 884 -66.35 52.51 60.63
N ALA A 885 -65.47 52.40 61.65
CA ALA A 885 -64.77 53.56 62.22
C ALA A 885 -63.84 54.29 61.23
N ARG A 886 -63.24 53.57 60.27
CA ARG A 886 -62.42 54.17 59.21
C ARG A 886 -63.25 54.88 58.13
N ALA A 887 -64.52 54.49 57.94
CA ALA A 887 -65.41 55.15 57.00
C ALA A 887 -65.89 56.53 57.51
N THR A 888 -66.25 56.63 58.80
CA THR A 888 -66.64 57.92 59.42
C THR A 888 -65.46 58.90 59.47
N LEU A 889 -64.26 58.46 59.88
CA LEU A 889 -63.06 59.31 59.93
C LEU A 889 -62.59 59.84 58.57
N ARG A 890 -62.93 59.17 57.45
CA ARG A 890 -62.67 59.70 56.10
C ARG A 890 -63.65 60.81 55.69
N ARG A 891 -64.86 60.87 56.27
CA ARG A 891 -65.88 61.85 55.88
C ARG A 891 -65.64 63.23 56.49
N SER A 892 -65.09 63.30 57.71
CA SER A 892 -64.74 64.56 58.39
C SER A 892 -63.52 65.26 57.76
N ASN A 893 -62.45 64.52 57.46
CA ASN A 893 -61.20 65.12 56.96
C ASN A 893 -61.28 65.68 55.53
N VAL A 894 -62.27 65.30 54.72
CA VAL A 894 -62.49 65.89 53.37
C VAL A 894 -63.07 67.31 53.48
N SER A 895 -63.89 67.59 54.50
CA SER A 895 -64.52 68.91 54.66
C SER A 895 -63.55 70.01 55.12
N ARG A 896 -62.37 69.65 55.66
CA ARG A 896 -61.41 70.59 56.25
C ARG A 896 -60.23 70.96 55.35
N LYS A 897 -60.21 70.45 54.10
CA LYS A 897 -59.04 70.56 53.19
C LYS A 897 -59.34 71.28 51.86
N ARG A 898 -60.43 72.06 51.80
CA ARG A 898 -60.90 72.77 50.60
C ARG A 898 -60.77 74.30 50.68
N SER A 899 -60.03 74.82 51.67
CA SER A 899 -60.02 76.23 52.07
C SER A 899 -58.62 76.83 52.27
N SER A 900 -57.56 76.22 51.70
CA SER A 900 -56.18 76.67 51.91
C SER A 900 -55.24 76.24 50.77
N SER A 901 -55.28 76.95 49.63
CA SER A 901 -54.32 76.76 48.53
C SER A 901 -54.27 77.96 47.57
N LEU A 902 -53.44 78.96 47.87
CA LEU A 902 -53.08 80.04 46.95
C LEU A 902 -51.65 80.54 47.28
N GLY A 903 -50.76 80.59 46.28
CA GLY A 903 -49.34 81.00 46.38
C GLY A 903 -48.40 79.95 47.02
N GLY A 904 -47.14 79.77 46.59
CA GLY A 904 -46.48 80.21 45.33
C GLY A 904 -44.96 80.47 45.45
N SER A 905 -44.14 79.86 44.56
CA SER A 905 -42.74 80.27 44.19
C SER A 905 -41.64 80.24 45.29
N THR A 906 -40.30 80.15 45.08
CA THR A 906 -39.40 79.84 43.92
C THR A 906 -37.99 79.41 44.44
N GLY A 907 -37.19 78.63 43.68
CA GLY A 907 -35.72 78.45 43.86
C GLY A 907 -35.25 77.65 45.10
N SER A 908 -33.96 77.27 45.27
CA SER A 908 -32.80 77.11 44.36
C SER A 908 -31.67 76.26 45.03
N ILE A 909 -30.61 75.89 44.30
CA ILE A 909 -29.43 75.06 44.70
C ILE A 909 -28.25 75.91 45.27
N PRO A 910 -27.03 75.40 45.66
CA PRO A 910 -26.52 74.05 46.06
C PRO A 910 -25.58 74.05 47.32
N SER A 911 -24.84 72.94 47.58
CA SER A 911 -23.38 72.87 47.96
C SER A 911 -22.91 72.16 49.27
N SER A 912 -21.82 71.37 49.15
CA SER A 912 -20.64 71.07 50.05
C SER A 912 -20.64 71.32 51.59
N SER A 913 -19.87 70.63 52.48
CA SER A 913 -19.02 69.41 52.44
C SER A 913 -18.26 69.11 53.79
N ILE A 914 -17.84 67.85 54.03
CA ILE A 914 -16.58 67.40 54.73
C ILE A 914 -16.39 67.45 56.30
N SER A 915 -15.84 66.34 56.87
CA SER A 915 -15.11 66.15 58.17
C SER A 915 -15.84 66.29 59.55
N SER A 916 -15.40 65.69 60.70
CA SER A 916 -14.45 64.57 61.01
C SER A 916 -14.41 64.21 62.53
N LYS A 917 -14.09 62.94 62.90
CA LYS A 917 -13.46 62.43 64.18
C LYS A 917 -14.24 62.64 65.54
N SER A 918 -14.00 61.95 66.68
CA SER A 918 -13.34 60.65 67.05
C SER A 918 -13.54 60.29 68.56
N ASN A 919 -13.52 58.99 68.94
CA ASN A 919 -13.37 58.39 70.32
C ASN A 919 -14.56 58.59 71.32
N SER A 920 -14.69 57.92 72.51
CA SER A 920 -13.82 57.01 73.32
C SER A 920 -14.56 55.98 74.25
N GLU A 921 -13.80 55.02 74.82
CA GLU A 921 -13.84 54.40 76.20
C GLU A 921 -14.89 53.38 76.76
N ASP A 922 -14.34 52.25 77.27
CA ASP A 922 -14.50 51.49 78.55
C ASP A 922 -15.84 51.02 79.19
N ARG A 923 -15.92 49.69 79.51
CA ARG A 923 -15.61 49.12 80.88
C ARG A 923 -15.53 47.56 80.95
N PHE A 924 -14.87 47.03 81.99
CA PHE A 924 -14.71 45.61 82.45
C PHE A 924 -15.85 45.16 83.43
N PRO A 925 -15.94 43.94 84.06
CA PRO A 925 -14.88 42.92 84.31
C PRO A 925 -15.21 41.38 84.29
N GLN A 926 -14.14 40.55 84.17
CA GLN A 926 -13.87 39.22 84.81
C GLN A 926 -14.81 38.00 84.54
N LEU A 927 -14.42 36.72 84.69
CA LEU A 927 -13.24 35.96 85.22
C LEU A 927 -13.14 34.63 84.38
N GLU A 928 -12.18 33.68 84.38
CA GLU A 928 -10.89 33.42 85.09
C GLU A 928 -9.90 32.63 84.17
N ARG A 929 -9.50 31.40 84.55
CA ARG A 929 -8.37 30.56 84.07
C ARG A 929 -8.72 29.04 84.29
N GLN A 930 -7.91 28.00 84.01
CA GLN A 930 -6.45 27.87 83.85
C GLN A 930 -5.98 26.59 83.08
N LYS A 931 -4.67 26.55 82.80
CA LYS A 931 -3.75 25.49 82.26
C LYS A 931 -4.07 24.01 82.68
N GLN A 932 -3.53 22.93 82.06
CA GLN A 932 -2.09 22.65 81.85
C GLN A 932 -1.75 21.33 81.07
N ARG A 933 -0.63 21.32 80.30
CA ARG A 933 0.29 20.21 79.84
C ARG A 933 -0.23 18.80 79.41
N GLN A 934 0.02 18.41 78.13
CA GLN A 934 1.10 17.51 77.59
C GLN A 934 1.67 16.35 78.45
N PRO A 935 2.34 15.27 77.90
CA PRO A 935 2.75 15.01 76.48
C PRO A 935 2.79 13.50 75.97
N LEU A 936 3.30 13.27 74.73
CA LEU A 936 3.84 12.02 74.10
C LEU A 936 2.89 10.79 73.96
N ALA A 937 3.07 9.78 73.07
CA ALA A 937 3.76 9.58 71.77
C ALA A 937 3.26 8.23 71.16
N LEU A 938 3.40 7.86 69.87
CA LEU A 938 4.64 7.46 69.17
C LEU A 938 4.36 7.27 67.64
N THR A 939 5.38 7.49 66.77
CA THR A 939 5.69 6.84 65.45
C THR A 939 4.59 6.54 64.39
N GLN A 940 4.81 6.64 63.07
CA GLN A 940 5.77 7.31 62.14
C GLN A 940 5.13 7.14 60.72
N GLN A 941 5.18 8.02 59.70
CA GLN A 941 6.32 8.66 58.99
C GLN A 941 7.31 7.64 58.38
N GLU A 942 7.96 7.85 57.23
CA GLU A 942 8.20 9.05 56.38
C GLU A 942 7.84 8.79 54.87
N GLN A 943 7.59 9.73 53.91
CA GLN A 943 8.12 11.06 53.51
C GLN A 943 9.41 11.07 52.65
N GLN A 944 9.73 12.08 51.79
CA GLN A 944 8.89 13.12 51.14
C GLN A 944 9.21 13.30 49.61
N GLN A 945 10.04 14.21 49.04
CA GLN A 945 10.71 15.43 49.53
C GLN A 945 11.17 16.45 48.43
N GLN A 946 10.38 17.51 48.19
CA GLN A 946 10.82 18.94 48.06
C GLN A 946 11.66 19.42 46.83
N HIS A 947 11.83 20.73 46.53
CA HIS A 947 11.31 22.02 47.08
C HIS A 947 11.10 23.05 45.91
N LEU A 948 10.86 24.39 45.98
CA LEU A 948 10.89 25.52 46.95
C LEU A 948 9.71 26.51 46.52
N THR A 949 9.47 27.82 46.79
CA THR A 949 10.08 28.98 47.50
C THR A 949 8.98 29.93 48.08
N LEU A 950 8.97 31.25 47.77
CA LEU A 950 8.14 32.37 48.32
C LEU A 950 7.54 33.19 47.13
N GLN A 951 6.54 34.10 47.23
CA GLN A 951 6.27 35.16 48.24
C GLN A 951 4.75 35.57 48.37
N GLN A 952 4.38 36.84 48.71
CA GLN A 952 3.14 37.19 49.48
C GLN A 952 2.12 38.22 48.89
N GLN A 953 0.81 37.96 49.16
CA GLN A 953 -0.33 38.84 49.57
C GLN A 953 -0.92 40.00 48.70
N HIS A 954 -2.18 39.78 48.22
CA HIS A 954 -3.46 40.57 48.32
C HIS A 954 -3.55 42.13 48.24
N PRO A 955 -4.73 42.75 47.91
CA PRO A 955 -6.11 42.27 47.55
C PRO A 955 -6.61 42.89 46.19
N PRO A 956 -7.87 43.35 45.86
CA PRO A 956 -9.24 43.25 46.41
C PRO A 956 -10.39 42.94 45.36
N GLN A 957 -11.50 43.72 45.34
CA GLN A 957 -12.74 43.70 44.52
C GLN A 957 -13.40 45.13 44.57
N PRO A 958 -14.46 45.59 43.81
CA PRO A 958 -15.80 44.95 43.68
C PRO A 958 -16.83 45.33 42.52
N ARG A 959 -17.84 44.46 42.35
CA ARG A 959 -19.31 44.67 42.06
C ARG A 959 -19.92 45.75 41.10
N CYS A 960 -20.65 45.24 40.09
CA CYS A 960 -22.08 45.51 39.72
C CYS A 960 -22.63 46.93 39.39
N LYS A 961 -23.23 47.12 38.18
CA LYS A 961 -24.69 47.38 37.98
C LYS A 961 -25.16 47.47 36.51
N GLN A 962 -26.48 47.49 36.32
CA GLN A 962 -27.24 47.38 35.06
C GLN A 962 -28.04 48.67 34.75
N LYS A 963 -27.99 49.21 33.51
CA LYS A 963 -29.09 50.00 32.91
C LYS A 963 -28.94 50.22 31.39
N VAL A 964 -30.04 50.60 30.73
CA VAL A 964 -30.18 50.89 29.30
C VAL A 964 -30.81 52.29 29.13
N ILE A 965 -30.43 53.05 28.08
CA ILE A 965 -31.30 53.83 27.16
C ILE A 965 -30.47 54.70 26.18
N PHE A 966 -30.95 54.74 24.93
CA PHE A 966 -30.50 55.42 23.70
C PHE A 966 -30.09 56.91 23.78
N GLY A 967 -29.32 57.37 22.77
CA GLY A 967 -29.45 58.75 22.26
C GLY A 967 -28.30 59.39 21.45
N SER A 968 -28.13 59.05 20.17
CA SER A 968 -27.58 59.89 19.07
C SER A 968 -26.34 60.79 19.31
N GLY A 969 -25.16 60.47 18.73
CA GLY A 969 -24.05 61.44 18.69
C GLY A 969 -22.65 61.04 18.16
N THR A 970 -22.54 60.56 16.90
CA THR A 970 -21.31 60.66 16.04
C THR A 970 -20.04 59.86 16.45
N VAL A 971 -19.13 59.70 15.48
CA VAL A 971 -17.72 59.22 15.55
C VAL A 971 -17.48 57.70 15.45
N THR A 972 -17.25 57.28 14.19
CA THR A 972 -16.20 56.35 13.72
C THR A 972 -16.09 54.92 14.29
N PHE A 973 -16.43 53.94 13.44
CA PHE A 973 -15.81 52.60 13.46
C PHE A 973 -14.52 52.61 12.62
N SER A 974 -13.46 51.98 13.11
CA SER A 974 -12.24 51.71 12.34
C SER A 974 -12.16 50.22 11.97
N LEU A 975 -12.50 49.91 10.72
CA LEU A 975 -12.07 48.68 10.05
C LEU A 975 -10.94 49.06 9.08
N SER A 976 -9.84 48.32 9.10
CA SER A 976 -8.81 48.38 8.06
C SER A 976 -8.76 47.04 7.37
N PHE A 977 -8.91 47.05 6.05
CA PHE A 977 -8.35 46.04 5.17
C PHE A 977 -6.81 46.34 5.04
N ASP A 978 -5.98 45.59 4.33
CA ASP A 978 -5.85 45.74 2.87
C ASP A 978 -5.17 44.55 2.19
N GLU A 979 -5.82 44.15 1.11
CA GLU A 979 -5.28 43.60 -0.15
C GLU A 979 -5.66 44.65 -1.24
N PRO A 980 -5.28 44.58 -2.55
CA PRO A 980 -4.29 43.73 -3.24
C PRO A 980 -3.48 44.49 -4.35
N GLN A 981 -2.84 43.73 -5.26
CA GLN A 981 -2.53 44.02 -6.69
C GLN A 981 -1.45 45.05 -7.18
N LYS A 982 -0.56 44.53 -8.04
CA LYS A 982 -0.03 45.06 -9.33
C LYS A 982 0.26 46.57 -9.52
N ASN A 983 1.54 46.94 -9.73
CA ASN A 983 2.12 47.25 -11.08
C ASN A 983 3.56 47.85 -11.11
N ALA A 984 4.31 47.48 -12.15
CA ALA A 984 5.30 48.24 -12.95
C ALA A 984 6.55 48.98 -12.35
N MET A 985 7.71 48.61 -12.93
CA MET A 985 8.86 49.45 -13.38
C MET A 985 9.89 50.09 -12.40
N ALA A 986 11.09 49.46 -12.39
CA ALA A 986 12.37 49.99 -12.90
C ALA A 986 13.41 50.70 -11.99
N HIS A 987 14.66 50.17 -12.06
CA HIS A 987 15.98 50.80 -11.80
C HIS A 987 16.34 51.18 -10.32
N ARG A 988 17.61 51.14 -9.88
CA ARG A 988 18.90 50.80 -10.54
C ARG A 988 19.98 50.36 -9.52
N ASN A 989 20.92 49.51 -9.97
CA ASN A 989 22.32 49.34 -9.46
C ASN A 989 22.53 48.79 -8.02
N SER A 990 23.58 47.99 -7.73
CA SER A 990 24.60 47.33 -8.59
C SER A 990 25.53 46.39 -7.79
N VAL A 991 26.14 45.40 -8.47
CA VAL A 991 27.48 44.79 -8.18
C VAL A 991 27.53 43.86 -6.93
N ARG A 992 28.13 42.65 -6.95
CA ARG A 992 29.03 41.97 -7.93
C ARG A 992 28.98 40.42 -7.82
N GLN A 993 29.24 39.72 -8.94
CA GLN A 993 30.02 38.47 -9.16
C GLN A 993 30.11 37.36 -8.06
N ASN A 994 30.08 36.06 -8.38
CA ASN A 994 30.29 35.32 -9.65
C ASN A 994 29.33 34.10 -9.78
N SER A 995 29.16 33.61 -11.01
CA SER A 995 28.54 32.33 -11.36
C SER A 995 29.05 31.86 -12.74
N LEU A 996 29.20 30.54 -12.93
CA LEU A 996 29.61 29.74 -14.12
C LEU A 996 30.13 28.40 -13.53
N GLU A 997 29.72 27.18 -13.87
CA GLU A 997 28.68 26.59 -14.74
C GLU A 997 28.06 25.39 -13.96
N ALA A 998 27.00 24.67 -14.35
CA ALA A 998 26.25 24.61 -15.61
C ALA A 998 24.75 24.34 -15.34
N GLN A 999 23.87 24.70 -16.27
CA GLN A 999 22.47 24.26 -16.27
C GLN A 999 21.87 24.29 -17.69
N LYS A 1000 21.83 23.15 -18.38
CA LYS A 1000 20.86 22.81 -19.43
C LYS A 1000 21.11 21.42 -20.06
N SER A 1001 20.26 20.44 -19.72
CA SER A 1001 19.73 19.47 -20.68
C SER A 1001 18.53 18.74 -20.05
N ASN A 1002 17.38 19.41 -19.99
CA ASN A 1002 16.13 18.80 -19.51
C ASN A 1002 14.97 19.30 -20.38
N ASP A 1003 15.06 19.04 -21.69
CA ASP A 1003 14.07 19.45 -22.68
C ASP A 1003 14.17 18.62 -23.99
N THR A 1004 14.21 17.28 -23.90
CA THR A 1004 14.27 16.40 -25.09
C THR A 1004 13.71 14.98 -24.90
N LEU A 1005 12.74 14.78 -24.00
CA LEU A 1005 12.10 13.46 -23.79
C LEU A 1005 10.58 13.51 -23.97
N ASN A 1006 10.11 13.93 -25.15
CA ASN A 1006 8.68 13.85 -25.50
C ASN A 1006 8.38 13.93 -27.01
N ARG A 1007 9.25 13.38 -27.88
CA ARG A 1007 8.95 13.29 -29.32
C ARG A 1007 9.70 12.25 -30.16
N HIS A 1008 9.69 10.99 -29.73
CA HIS A 1008 9.87 9.86 -30.67
C HIS A 1008 8.57 9.05 -30.71
N GLN A 1009 8.10 8.76 -31.93
CA GLN A 1009 6.95 7.89 -32.13
C GLN A 1009 7.36 6.46 -31.79
N ALA A 1010 6.46 5.72 -31.14
CA ALA A 1010 6.63 4.29 -30.94
C ALA A 1010 6.60 3.58 -32.31
N LEU A 1011 7.78 3.34 -32.89
CA LEU A 1011 7.98 2.27 -33.86
C LEU A 1011 7.99 0.97 -33.07
N LEU A 1012 6.80 0.43 -32.82
CA LEU A 1012 6.62 -0.95 -32.36
C LEU A 1012 7.46 -1.86 -33.27
N PRO A 1013 8.35 -2.72 -32.73
CA PRO A 1013 8.86 -3.83 -33.53
C PRO A 1013 7.66 -4.68 -33.95
N LEU A 1014 7.58 -5.03 -35.24
CA LEU A 1014 6.54 -5.91 -35.74
C LEU A 1014 6.72 -7.30 -35.10
N GLN A 1015 5.90 -7.61 -34.10
CA GLN A 1015 5.71 -8.98 -33.64
C GLN A 1015 5.22 -9.82 -34.83
N CYS A 1016 5.96 -10.87 -35.15
CA CYS A 1016 5.44 -11.96 -35.98
C CYS A 1016 4.47 -12.72 -35.06
N GLY A 1017 3.18 -12.62 -35.34
CA GLY A 1017 2.16 -12.67 -34.30
C GLY A 1017 1.83 -14.06 -33.77
N ASP A 1018 1.39 -14.09 -32.50
CA ASP A 1018 0.58 -15.18 -31.98
C ASP A 1018 -0.66 -15.37 -32.86
N THR A 1019 -0.92 -16.62 -33.25
CA THR A 1019 -2.11 -17.01 -34.03
C THR A 1019 -3.10 -17.74 -33.14
N ASP A 1020 -3.78 -16.96 -32.29
CA ASP A 1020 -4.91 -17.44 -31.49
C ASP A 1020 -5.95 -18.11 -32.41
N SER A 1021 -6.08 -19.43 -32.26
CA SER A 1021 -6.82 -20.27 -33.18
C SER A 1021 -8.29 -20.40 -32.78
N GLU A 1022 -8.98 -19.27 -32.64
CA GLU A 1022 -10.44 -19.25 -32.47
C GLU A 1022 -11.14 -19.69 -33.76
N MET A 1023 -11.57 -20.96 -33.79
CA MET A 1023 -12.29 -21.57 -34.92
C MET A 1023 -13.72 -21.04 -35.04
N THR A 1024 -13.86 -19.79 -35.50
CA THR A 1024 -15.16 -19.17 -35.77
C THR A 1024 -15.79 -19.77 -37.02
N ILE A 1025 -16.76 -20.67 -36.83
CA ILE A 1025 -17.54 -21.25 -37.93
C ILE A 1025 -18.47 -20.18 -38.50
N GLN A 1026 -18.17 -19.68 -39.71
CA GLN A 1026 -19.05 -18.76 -40.44
C GLN A 1026 -19.88 -19.53 -41.47
N GLU A 1027 -21.19 -19.62 -41.25
CA GLU A 1027 -22.10 -20.27 -42.19
C GLU A 1027 -22.08 -19.58 -43.56
N THR A 1028 -22.08 -20.37 -44.65
CA THR A 1028 -22.43 -19.86 -45.98
C THR A 1028 -23.30 -20.89 -46.69
N SER A 1029 -24.57 -20.54 -46.93
CA SER A 1029 -25.56 -21.46 -47.49
C SER A 1029 -25.51 -21.52 -49.02
N LEU A 1030 -25.44 -22.73 -49.58
CA LEU A 1030 -25.89 -22.98 -50.96
C LEU A 1030 -26.30 -24.45 -51.19
N GLN A 1031 -27.61 -24.65 -51.37
CA GLN A 1031 -28.30 -25.68 -52.18
C GLN A 1031 -27.66 -27.08 -52.38
N GLY A 1032 -28.33 -28.13 -51.87
CA GLY A 1032 -28.06 -29.56 -52.21
C GLY A 1032 -28.59 -29.98 -53.61
N PRO A 1033 -28.69 -31.30 -53.92
CA PRO A 1033 -29.69 -32.15 -53.24
C PRO A 1033 -29.43 -33.68 -53.10
N MET A 1034 -30.09 -34.26 -52.06
CA MET A 1034 -30.69 -35.61 -51.96
C MET A 1034 -29.86 -36.93 -51.91
N VAL A 1035 -30.51 -37.91 -51.25
CA VAL A 1035 -30.22 -39.38 -51.12
C VAL A 1035 -29.02 -39.74 -50.22
N GLY A 1036 -29.14 -40.62 -49.20
CA GLY A 1036 -30.35 -41.22 -48.62
C GLY A 1036 -30.09 -42.40 -47.65
N ASP A 1037 -30.85 -42.44 -46.55
CA ASP A 1037 -31.39 -43.62 -45.85
C ASP A 1037 -30.48 -44.86 -45.58
N ARG A 1038 -29.96 -45.04 -44.33
CA ARG A 1038 -30.20 -46.23 -43.44
C ARG A 1038 -29.24 -46.44 -42.23
N GLN A 1039 -29.85 -46.91 -41.14
CA GLN A 1039 -29.29 -47.71 -40.01
C GLN A 1039 -29.21 -49.23 -40.39
N PRO A 1040 -28.61 -50.19 -39.62
CA PRO A 1040 -28.47 -50.21 -38.14
C PRO A 1040 -27.23 -50.87 -37.48
N GLU A 1041 -27.15 -50.67 -36.16
CA GLU A 1041 -26.82 -51.56 -35.01
C GLU A 1041 -25.84 -52.77 -35.07
N THR A 1042 -25.25 -53.04 -33.89
CA THR A 1042 -24.63 -54.32 -33.39
C THR A 1042 -23.32 -54.79 -34.07
N GLU A 1043 -22.42 -55.57 -33.44
CA GLU A 1043 -22.48 -56.36 -32.19
C GLU A 1043 -21.07 -56.49 -31.52
N SER A 1044 -20.98 -57.02 -30.30
CA SER A 1044 -19.74 -57.53 -29.66
C SER A 1044 -19.95 -59.01 -29.25
N PRO A 1045 -18.89 -59.82 -28.97
CA PRO A 1045 -18.42 -59.96 -27.56
C PRO A 1045 -16.96 -60.50 -27.36
N ASP A 1046 -16.64 -60.88 -26.10
CA ASP A 1046 -15.70 -61.94 -25.62
C ASP A 1046 -14.15 -61.81 -25.77
N GLU A 1047 -13.30 -62.32 -24.85
CA GLU A 1047 -13.42 -62.50 -23.37
C GLU A 1047 -12.03 -62.79 -22.70
N MET A 1048 -12.04 -62.88 -21.35
CA MET A 1048 -11.16 -63.66 -20.45
C MET A 1048 -9.87 -63.08 -19.80
N THR A 1049 -9.67 -63.46 -18.52
CA THR A 1049 -8.59 -63.07 -17.57
C THR A 1049 -8.15 -64.28 -16.71
N PRO A 1050 -7.11 -64.17 -15.84
CA PRO A 1050 -7.28 -63.85 -14.38
C PRO A 1050 -6.10 -62.98 -13.84
N ALA A 1051 -5.79 -62.67 -12.55
CA ALA A 1051 -6.26 -62.85 -11.15
C ALA A 1051 -5.72 -61.63 -10.32
N LEU A 1052 -6.07 -61.24 -9.08
CA LEU A 1052 -6.44 -61.86 -7.78
C LEU A 1052 -5.23 -62.47 -7.00
N VAL A 1053 -4.99 -62.23 -5.69
CA VAL A 1053 -5.84 -62.04 -4.48
C VAL A 1053 -5.12 -61.05 -3.50
N VAL A 1054 -5.67 -59.89 -3.07
CA VAL A 1054 -6.54 -59.57 -1.89
C VAL A 1054 -6.00 -59.83 -0.46
N SER A 1055 -5.92 -58.78 0.38
CA SER A 1055 -6.31 -58.81 1.82
C SER A 1055 -6.54 -57.37 2.39
N LYS A 1056 -7.03 -57.24 3.63
CA LYS A 1056 -7.60 -55.98 4.19
C LYS A 1056 -7.26 -55.75 5.67
N SER A 1057 -7.27 -54.48 6.08
CA SER A 1057 -7.57 -53.93 7.43
C SER A 1057 -6.74 -54.34 8.66
N GLY A 1058 -6.39 -53.35 9.49
CA GLY A 1058 -5.90 -53.56 10.86
C GLY A 1058 -5.67 -52.24 11.61
N SER A 1059 -6.61 -51.83 12.46
CA SER A 1059 -6.50 -50.65 13.33
C SER A 1059 -6.19 -51.07 14.77
N PHE A 1060 -5.22 -50.44 15.43
CA PHE A 1060 -5.03 -50.55 16.88
C PHE A 1060 -4.54 -49.24 17.51
N VAL A 1061 -4.88 -49.06 18.78
CA VAL A 1061 -4.54 -47.92 19.65
C VAL A 1061 -4.01 -48.50 20.96
N ILE A 1062 -3.06 -47.82 21.64
CA ILE A 1062 -2.95 -47.65 23.13
C ILE A 1062 -1.53 -47.22 23.58
N SER A 1063 -1.46 -45.97 24.07
CA SER A 1063 -0.83 -45.53 25.34
C SER A 1063 0.70 -45.40 25.56
N SER A 1064 1.03 -44.20 26.06
CA SER A 1064 1.93 -43.84 27.18
C SER A 1064 3.43 -44.12 27.14
N GLY A 1065 4.20 -43.02 27.12
CA GLY A 1065 5.60 -42.94 27.55
C GLY A 1065 6.21 -41.59 27.14
N GLY A 1066 6.56 -40.64 28.03
CA GLY A 1066 6.38 -40.62 29.49
C GLY A 1066 7.60 -40.11 30.27
N SER A 1067 8.33 -39.10 29.77
CA SER A 1067 9.53 -38.57 30.45
C SER A 1067 9.72 -37.06 30.26
N THR A 1068 9.36 -36.28 31.27
CA THR A 1068 9.74 -34.87 31.41
C THR A 1068 11.19 -34.75 31.89
N VAL A 1069 11.97 -33.85 31.28
CA VAL A 1069 13.19 -33.29 31.89
C VAL A 1069 13.10 -31.76 31.76
N THR A 1070 13.50 -31.07 32.82
CA THR A 1070 13.28 -29.63 33.02
C THR A 1070 14.38 -28.74 32.44
N GLU A 1071 14.07 -27.44 32.45
CA GLU A 1071 14.93 -26.29 32.18
C GLU A 1071 16.38 -26.42 32.69
N ASN A 1072 17.29 -25.73 32.01
CA ASN A 1072 18.30 -24.93 32.70
C ASN A 1072 18.74 -23.73 31.84
N ILE A 1073 19.00 -22.61 32.51
CA ILE A 1073 19.40 -21.33 31.91
C ILE A 1073 20.85 -21.05 32.30
N LEU A 1074 21.73 -20.73 31.34
CA LEU A 1074 22.76 -19.69 31.54
C LEU A 1074 23.38 -19.19 30.22
N HIS A 1075 23.92 -17.98 30.29
CA HIS A 1075 24.65 -17.28 29.22
C HIS A 1075 26.00 -17.93 28.87
N SER A 1076 26.39 -17.79 27.60
CA SER A 1076 27.54 -16.94 27.25
C SER A 1076 27.29 -16.22 25.92
#